data_AF-A0A952RET6-F1
#
_entry.id   AF-A0A952RET6-F1
#
_cell.length_a   1.000
_cell.length_b   1.000
_cell.length_c   1.000
_cell.angle_alpha   90.00
_cell.angle_beta   90.00
_cell.angle_gamma   90.00
#
_symmetry.space_group_name_H-M   'P 1'
#
loop_
_entity.id
_entity.type
_entity.pdbx_description
1 polymer ?
#
loop_
_entity_poly.entity_id
_entity_poly.type
_entity_poly.pdbx_seq_one_letter_code
_entity_poly.pdbx_strand_id
1 'polypeptide(L)'
;MTVHLHHLRGCAPTPLAHYLKAIGILRIVAQQKDPEVRGFWRDQHFCLLTVLSKAELEAFFLEEYAPTPFLSPWNKGSGFYAANDKGLAPVERSRAPRFEAFRRGILEARVPLEAITNADAEVRRLKDQTKVKKGAKPARSKNDPDYKRELAAAEREFKRLKADLYEPFALAWRGPHRDWMDAAMVLSPEGEPSWPALLGTGGNDGRLDFTNTAMQRLGDLFDLDSEKGTPVPAAKSLLRTALFEIPSAALLDAAVGQFLPGSAGGANGTTGPDAGSRINPWDFVLMLEGAIAFRGQATRRLGVRESMQAAIPFAVTSQAVGHATRGGEKDLRGEQWMPFWEHPASWEDVSALFGEGRAQVGRSSARRPLDFARAIARLGVSRGLAGFVRYGYLERNGQSNLAVPLGRIAVAAHPRARLIDEISGWLDRLEREARDAPARFSVAVDGLTDAVFDVLTRDAEPARWQSVLVAINGVERAQASGTAFKIGPCPRLSSLWLAAAGDESPEWRLALALGSAARRYKEGRPFDSVRAHALPLNPKKSWSYAVGADKRLLNDSRVVMTGRDPVNDLISLVDRRLVEASQRGSRTLPLVAQDGAGARLADLSLFLAGEVDVERVVTLGRTLMALDWAQVRLPRVSINVHDDRPDEAWEALRLCTLPFDIHRQAIAAEPAMVRRLAGGDVPGAVEFALRRLRASGFRPPLAVATADPATARRWAAALAFPINPVVAAAMADRFENPTARETA
;
A
#
# COMPACT_ATOMS: atom_id res chain seq x y z
N MET A 1 -27.42 -36.81 12.61
CA MET A 1 -26.28 -36.42 13.46
C MET A 1 -26.50 -35.01 13.95
N THR A 2 -26.27 -34.75 15.22
CA THR A 2 -26.39 -33.39 15.80
C THR A 2 -25.11 -32.63 15.49
N VAL A 3 -25.22 -31.42 14.93
CA VAL A 3 -24.07 -30.55 14.67
C VAL A 3 -23.99 -29.51 15.78
N HIS A 4 -22.80 -29.32 16.34
CA HIS A 4 -22.51 -28.36 17.38
C HIS A 4 -21.75 -27.16 16.82
N LEU A 5 -22.13 -25.95 17.24
CA LEU A 5 -21.40 -24.72 16.97
C LEU A 5 -20.51 -24.36 18.17
N HIS A 6 -19.20 -24.36 17.97
CA HIS A 6 -18.23 -23.96 18.99
C HIS A 6 -17.69 -22.57 18.72
N HIS A 7 -17.76 -21.70 19.72
CA HIS A 7 -17.16 -20.36 19.71
C HIS A 7 -15.74 -20.43 20.27
N LEU A 8 -14.74 -20.50 19.40
CA LEU A 8 -13.33 -20.60 19.77
C LEU A 8 -12.74 -19.21 20.00
N ARG A 9 -13.05 -18.61 21.17
CA ARG A 9 -12.65 -17.23 21.53
C ARG A 9 -11.15 -17.01 21.57
N GLY A 10 -10.35 -18.05 21.83
CA GLY A 10 -8.89 -17.97 21.74
C GLY A 10 -8.36 -17.82 20.30
N CYS A 11 -9.22 -17.92 19.28
CA CYS A 11 -8.86 -17.97 17.86
C CYS A 11 -9.35 -16.72 17.10
N ALA A 12 -8.81 -15.55 17.45
CA ALA A 12 -9.09 -14.30 16.75
C ALA A 12 -8.34 -14.19 15.40
N PRO A 13 -8.82 -13.37 14.43
CA PRO A 13 -8.09 -13.08 13.19
C PRO A 13 -6.75 -12.33 13.40
N THR A 14 -6.51 -11.82 14.60
CA THR A 14 -5.29 -11.10 15.00
C THR A 14 -5.06 -11.35 16.48
N PRO A 15 -3.83 -11.67 16.94
CA PRO A 15 -2.53 -11.74 16.23
C PRO A 15 -2.39 -12.97 15.30
N LEU A 16 -1.30 -13.00 14.52
CA LEU A 16 -1.09 -14.00 13.46
C LEU A 16 -1.12 -15.45 13.97
N ALA A 17 -0.60 -15.71 15.17
CA ALA A 17 -0.66 -17.05 15.76
C ALA A 17 -2.10 -17.53 16.00
N HIS A 18 -3.01 -16.63 16.40
CA HIS A 18 -4.41 -17.01 16.64
C HIS A 18 -5.13 -17.36 15.33
N TYR A 19 -4.84 -16.61 14.27
CA TYR A 19 -5.33 -16.90 12.94
C TYR A 19 -4.86 -18.29 12.47
N LEU A 20 -3.55 -18.54 12.54
CA LEU A 20 -2.97 -19.81 12.13
C LEU A 20 -3.47 -20.97 12.99
N LYS A 21 -3.59 -20.78 14.32
CA LYS A 21 -4.20 -21.77 15.22
C LYS A 21 -5.61 -22.14 14.78
N ALA A 22 -6.44 -21.17 14.39
CA ALA A 22 -7.80 -21.41 13.92
C ALA A 22 -7.80 -22.34 12.68
N ILE A 23 -6.93 -22.04 11.71
CA ILE A 23 -6.73 -22.85 10.51
C ILE A 23 -6.22 -24.25 10.87
N GLY A 24 -5.27 -24.36 11.81
CA GLY A 24 -4.73 -25.62 12.29
C GLY A 24 -5.78 -26.51 12.95
N ILE A 25 -6.66 -25.93 13.77
CA ILE A 25 -7.80 -26.63 14.39
C ILE A 25 -8.74 -27.17 13.31
N LEU A 26 -9.14 -26.34 12.35
CA LEU A 26 -10.01 -26.76 11.24
C LEU A 26 -9.38 -27.93 10.47
N ARG A 27 -8.10 -27.79 10.09
CA ARG A 27 -7.36 -28.83 9.35
C ARG A 27 -7.30 -30.13 10.12
N ILE A 28 -6.89 -30.10 11.39
CA ILE A 28 -6.67 -31.30 12.20
C ILE A 28 -7.97 -32.02 12.51
N VAL A 29 -9.03 -31.31 12.87
CA VAL A 29 -10.35 -31.92 13.08
C VAL A 29 -10.85 -32.54 11.78
N ALA A 30 -10.69 -31.85 10.64
CA ALA A 30 -11.12 -32.36 9.33
C ALA A 30 -10.40 -33.65 8.94
N GLN A 31 -9.09 -33.71 9.15
CA GLN A 31 -8.27 -34.82 8.71
C GLN A 31 -8.33 -36.05 9.62
N GLN A 32 -8.57 -35.85 10.92
CA GLN A 32 -8.40 -36.92 11.92
C GLN A 32 -9.71 -37.36 12.58
N LYS A 33 -10.79 -36.56 12.53
CA LYS A 33 -12.01 -36.89 13.30
C LYS A 33 -13.32 -36.64 12.57
N ASP A 34 -13.49 -35.46 11.96
CA ASP A 34 -14.75 -35.04 11.33
C ASP A 34 -14.49 -34.39 9.96
N PRO A 35 -14.51 -35.14 8.85
CA PRO A 35 -14.29 -34.61 7.51
C PRO A 35 -15.30 -33.54 7.07
N GLU A 36 -16.48 -33.47 7.70
CA GLU A 36 -17.53 -32.50 7.36
C GLU A 36 -17.44 -31.21 8.18
N VAL A 37 -16.42 -31.07 9.04
CA VAL A 37 -16.20 -29.88 9.87
C VAL A 37 -16.10 -28.61 9.01
N ARG A 38 -16.72 -27.54 9.49
CA ARG A 38 -16.67 -26.22 8.83
C ARG A 38 -16.19 -25.16 9.80
N GLY A 39 -15.43 -24.20 9.27
CA GLY A 39 -14.87 -23.09 10.02
C GLY A 39 -15.17 -21.74 9.38
N PHE A 40 -15.34 -20.69 10.19
CA PHE A 40 -15.52 -19.31 9.74
C PHE A 40 -15.26 -18.32 10.87
N TRP A 41 -15.04 -17.04 10.56
CA TRP A 41 -14.92 -16.00 11.59
C TRP A 41 -16.22 -15.23 11.77
N ARG A 42 -16.50 -14.86 13.01
CA ARG A 42 -17.59 -13.96 13.38
C ARG A 42 -17.21 -13.22 14.65
N ASP A 43 -17.54 -11.93 14.77
CA ASP A 43 -17.35 -11.15 15.99
C ASP A 43 -15.97 -11.36 16.66
N GLN A 44 -14.89 -11.23 15.86
CA GLN A 44 -13.48 -11.36 16.28
C GLN A 44 -13.03 -12.73 16.83
N HIS A 45 -13.77 -13.81 16.57
CA HIS A 45 -13.34 -15.16 16.93
C HIS A 45 -13.69 -16.18 15.85
N PHE A 46 -13.10 -17.37 15.94
CA PHE A 46 -13.38 -18.47 15.02
C PHE A 46 -14.53 -19.33 15.52
N CYS A 47 -15.44 -19.67 14.61
CA CYS A 47 -16.57 -20.55 14.82
C CYS A 47 -16.29 -21.89 14.14
N LEU A 48 -16.42 -22.99 14.88
CA LEU A 48 -16.23 -24.35 14.38
C LEU A 48 -17.56 -25.12 14.44
N LEU A 49 -18.04 -25.60 13.30
CA LEU A 49 -19.22 -26.45 13.16
C LEU A 49 -18.77 -27.89 12.96
N THR A 50 -19.10 -28.78 13.90
CA THR A 50 -18.67 -30.19 13.89
C THR A 50 -19.72 -31.08 14.57
N VAL A 51 -19.69 -32.38 14.28
CA VAL A 51 -20.49 -33.38 15.02
C VAL A 51 -20.00 -33.62 16.45
N LEU A 52 -18.82 -33.13 16.82
CA LEU A 52 -18.25 -33.30 18.15
C LEU A 52 -18.89 -32.31 19.15
N SER A 53 -19.36 -32.81 20.28
CA SER A 53 -19.67 -31.98 21.44
C SER A 53 -18.41 -31.34 22.01
N LYS A 54 -18.57 -30.39 22.95
CA LYS A 54 -17.42 -29.69 23.56
C LYS A 54 -16.50 -30.67 24.30
N ALA A 55 -17.07 -31.66 24.99
CA ALA A 55 -16.30 -32.66 25.72
C ALA A 55 -15.55 -33.60 24.76
N GLU A 56 -16.17 -34.00 23.67
CA GLU A 56 -15.54 -34.84 22.63
C GLU A 56 -14.45 -34.08 21.87
N LEU A 57 -14.62 -32.78 21.61
CA LEU A 57 -13.58 -31.95 21.01
C LEU A 57 -12.35 -31.81 21.94
N GLU A 58 -12.57 -31.60 23.25
CA GLU A 58 -11.48 -31.58 24.24
C GLU A 58 -10.79 -32.96 24.33
N ALA A 59 -11.56 -34.05 24.38
CA ALA A 59 -11.04 -35.42 24.44
C ALA A 59 -10.22 -35.75 23.19
N PHE A 60 -10.69 -35.37 22.00
CA PHE A 60 -9.97 -35.57 20.75
C PHE A 60 -8.55 -34.98 20.81
N PHE A 61 -8.39 -33.70 21.19
CA PHE A 61 -7.07 -33.09 21.26
C PHE A 61 -6.18 -33.70 22.35
N LEU A 62 -6.75 -34.12 23.48
CA LEU A 62 -5.97 -34.68 24.60
C LEU A 62 -5.58 -36.14 24.36
N GLU A 63 -6.43 -36.93 23.71
CA GLU A 63 -6.33 -38.39 23.72
C GLU A 63 -6.05 -38.98 22.33
N GLU A 64 -6.55 -38.36 21.27
CA GLU A 64 -6.52 -38.93 19.91
C GLU A 64 -5.60 -38.17 18.94
N TYR A 65 -5.42 -36.86 19.14
CA TYR A 65 -4.65 -35.99 18.24
C TYR A 65 -3.24 -36.52 17.97
N ALA A 66 -2.96 -36.71 16.68
CA ALA A 66 -1.64 -37.06 16.16
C ALA A 66 -1.00 -35.83 15.48
N PRO A 67 0.08 -35.26 16.03
CA PRO A 67 0.69 -34.06 15.46
C PRO A 67 1.34 -34.31 14.09
N THR A 68 1.27 -33.31 13.21
CA THR A 68 2.01 -33.34 11.93
C THR A 68 3.52 -33.39 12.21
N PRO A 69 4.28 -34.27 11.53
CA PRO A 69 5.71 -34.39 11.73
C PRO A 69 6.51 -33.23 11.10
N PHE A 70 6.50 -32.08 11.76
CA PHE A 70 7.31 -30.92 11.38
C PHE A 70 8.80 -31.24 11.56
N LEU A 71 9.53 -31.42 10.45
CA LEU A 71 10.96 -31.75 10.46
C LEU A 71 11.71 -30.86 9.47
N SER A 72 12.75 -30.19 9.96
CA SER A 72 13.63 -29.35 9.12
C SER A 72 15.08 -29.83 9.21
N PRO A 73 15.42 -31.03 8.70
CA PRO A 73 16.78 -31.59 8.79
C PRO A 73 17.85 -30.71 8.14
N TRP A 74 17.46 -29.80 7.24
CA TRP A 74 18.34 -28.80 6.64
C TRP A 74 18.74 -27.64 7.58
N ASN A 75 18.09 -27.51 8.74
CA ASN A 75 18.43 -26.48 9.72
C ASN A 75 19.40 -27.01 10.76
N LYS A 76 20.45 -26.24 11.06
CA LYS A 76 21.41 -26.61 12.11
C LYS A 76 20.78 -26.73 13.52
N GLY A 77 19.74 -25.95 13.80
CA GLY A 77 19.03 -25.92 15.09
C GLY A 77 17.91 -26.94 15.25
N SER A 78 17.62 -27.75 14.24
CA SER A 78 16.50 -28.71 14.21
C SER A 78 16.64 -29.91 15.16
N GLY A 79 17.81 -30.08 15.77
CA GLY A 79 18.13 -31.19 16.68
C GLY A 79 18.85 -32.36 16.03
N PHE A 80 18.88 -32.46 14.69
CA PHE A 80 19.55 -33.57 13.99
C PHE A 80 21.08 -33.59 14.17
N TYR A 81 21.69 -32.44 14.44
CA TYR A 81 23.15 -32.27 14.54
C TYR A 81 23.69 -32.24 15.98
N ALA A 82 22.84 -32.54 16.96
CA ALA A 82 23.20 -32.60 18.38
C ALA A 82 22.85 -33.97 18.96
N ALA A 83 23.79 -34.57 19.70
CA ALA A 83 23.50 -35.79 20.43
C ALA A 83 22.53 -35.48 21.58
N ASN A 84 21.49 -36.31 21.75
CA ASN A 84 20.46 -36.15 22.78
C ASN A 84 19.81 -34.75 22.81
N ASP A 85 19.48 -34.20 21.64
CA ASP A 85 18.74 -32.94 21.54
C ASP A 85 17.42 -32.98 22.33
N LYS A 86 17.10 -31.88 23.02
CA LYS A 86 15.96 -31.79 23.95
C LYS A 86 14.59 -31.91 23.28
N GLY A 87 14.47 -31.54 22.01
CA GLY A 87 13.23 -31.70 21.25
C GLY A 87 13.19 -33.03 20.53
N LEU A 88 14.22 -33.32 19.72
CA LEU A 88 14.20 -34.45 18.80
C LEU A 88 14.32 -35.81 19.51
N ALA A 89 15.26 -35.96 20.46
CA ALA A 89 15.57 -37.27 21.04
C ALA A 89 14.44 -37.89 21.89
N PRO A 90 13.63 -37.12 22.64
CA PRO A 90 12.45 -37.65 23.31
C PRO A 90 11.37 -38.16 22.34
N VAL A 91 11.09 -37.41 21.27
CA VAL A 91 10.09 -37.79 20.27
C VAL A 91 10.54 -39.04 19.49
N GLU A 92 11.83 -39.12 19.15
CA GLU A 92 12.44 -40.29 18.50
C GLU A 92 12.32 -41.57 19.34
N ARG A 93 12.46 -41.46 20.67
CA ARG A 93 12.40 -42.60 21.60
C ARG A 93 11.00 -42.96 22.08
N SER A 94 10.04 -42.05 21.96
CA SER A 94 8.67 -42.28 22.39
C SER A 94 8.11 -43.56 21.77
N ARG A 95 7.22 -44.26 22.46
CA ARG A 95 6.49 -45.43 21.93
C ARG A 95 5.05 -45.13 21.56
N ALA A 96 4.56 -43.93 21.87
CA ALA A 96 3.18 -43.57 21.63
C ALA A 96 2.83 -43.60 20.13
N PRO A 97 1.65 -44.12 19.74
CA PRO A 97 1.21 -44.15 18.34
C PRO A 97 1.16 -42.76 17.70
N ARG A 98 0.76 -41.73 18.45
CA ARG A 98 0.64 -40.34 17.95
C ARG A 98 1.95 -39.76 17.40
N PHE A 99 3.12 -40.27 17.81
CA PHE A 99 4.43 -39.80 17.34
C PHE A 99 5.09 -40.72 16.31
N GLU A 100 4.37 -41.74 15.82
CA GLU A 100 4.91 -42.69 14.83
C GLU A 100 5.40 -41.99 13.56
N ALA A 101 4.63 -41.03 13.04
CA ALA A 101 5.01 -40.26 11.86
C ALA A 101 6.30 -39.46 12.09
N PHE A 102 6.50 -38.89 13.28
CA PHE A 102 7.77 -38.23 13.64
C PHE A 102 8.93 -39.22 13.63
N ARG A 103 8.79 -40.38 14.29
CA ARG A 103 9.85 -41.40 14.32
C ARG A 103 10.26 -41.84 12.92
N ARG A 104 9.28 -42.11 12.06
CA ARG A 104 9.51 -42.48 10.66
C ARG A 104 10.27 -41.39 9.91
N GLY A 105 9.80 -40.14 9.99
CA GLY A 105 10.46 -39.02 9.32
C GLY A 105 11.88 -38.76 9.82
N ILE A 106 12.13 -38.89 11.13
CA ILE A 106 13.46 -38.75 11.72
C ILE A 106 14.40 -39.84 11.17
N LEU A 107 13.95 -41.10 11.13
CA LEU A 107 14.72 -42.21 10.58
C LEU A 107 15.05 -41.98 9.10
N GLU A 108 14.05 -41.64 8.29
CA GLU A 108 14.23 -41.34 6.86
C GLU A 108 15.17 -40.14 6.66
N ALA A 109 15.12 -39.14 7.56
CA ALA A 109 15.94 -37.94 7.44
C ALA A 109 17.42 -38.16 7.77
N ARG A 110 17.75 -39.13 8.64
CA ARG A 110 19.15 -39.40 9.03
C ARG A 110 19.99 -39.95 7.88
N VAL A 111 19.38 -40.69 6.96
CA VAL A 111 20.07 -41.32 5.81
C VAL A 111 20.79 -40.29 4.92
N PRO A 112 20.12 -39.28 4.32
CA PRO A 112 20.81 -38.26 3.51
C PRO A 112 21.71 -37.34 4.34
N LEU A 113 21.48 -37.23 5.66
CA LEU A 113 22.29 -36.39 6.54
C LEU A 113 23.66 -36.99 6.90
N GLU A 114 23.85 -38.31 6.75
CA GLU A 114 25.11 -38.97 7.14
C GLU A 114 26.30 -38.42 6.34
N ALA A 115 26.17 -38.33 5.02
CA ALA A 115 27.24 -37.84 4.13
C ALA A 115 27.65 -36.39 4.45
N ILE A 116 26.68 -35.49 4.62
CA ILE A 116 26.96 -34.08 4.93
C ILE A 116 27.51 -33.91 6.36
N THR A 117 27.07 -34.72 7.32
CA THR A 117 27.58 -34.68 8.70
C THR A 117 29.02 -35.17 8.76
N ASN A 118 29.36 -36.23 8.01
CA ASN A 118 30.73 -36.72 7.88
C ASN A 118 31.65 -35.69 7.21
N ALA A 119 31.16 -35.02 6.17
CA ALA A 119 31.90 -33.93 5.51
C ALA A 119 32.13 -32.73 6.45
N ASP A 120 31.13 -32.31 7.23
CA ASP A 120 31.31 -31.24 8.24
C ASP A 120 32.27 -31.65 9.35
N ALA A 121 32.20 -32.91 9.82
CA ALA A 121 33.12 -33.45 10.81
C ALA A 121 34.57 -33.42 10.29
N GLU A 122 34.80 -33.74 9.02
CA GLU A 122 36.11 -33.68 8.38
C GLU A 122 36.64 -32.23 8.28
N VAL A 123 35.79 -31.29 7.86
CA VAL A 123 36.14 -29.85 7.85
C VAL A 123 36.50 -29.36 9.25
N ARG A 124 35.74 -29.76 10.29
CA ARG A 124 36.03 -29.41 11.69
C ARG A 124 37.33 -30.06 12.17
N ARG A 125 37.57 -31.34 11.86
CA ARG A 125 38.79 -32.06 12.19
C ARG A 125 40.03 -31.36 11.64
N LEU A 126 40.00 -30.95 10.36
CA LEU A 126 41.07 -30.18 9.74
C LEU A 126 41.24 -28.81 10.40
N LYS A 127 40.15 -28.06 10.62
CA LYS A 127 40.21 -26.75 11.30
C LYS A 127 40.79 -26.86 12.71
N ASP A 128 40.49 -27.93 13.45
CA ASP A 128 40.99 -28.16 14.80
C ASP A 128 42.50 -28.44 14.85
N GLN A 129 43.11 -28.97 13.79
CA GLN A 129 44.57 -29.16 13.71
C GLN A 129 45.35 -27.85 13.76
N THR A 130 44.71 -26.74 13.39
CA THR A 130 45.33 -25.39 13.41
C THR A 130 44.87 -24.54 14.59
N LYS A 131 43.96 -25.05 15.44
CA LYS A 131 43.54 -24.35 16.66
C LYS A 131 44.56 -24.58 17.77
N VAL A 132 44.98 -23.48 18.40
CA VAL A 132 45.80 -23.53 19.62
C VAL A 132 44.91 -23.89 20.80
N LYS A 133 45.09 -25.09 21.36
CA LYS A 133 44.48 -25.46 22.65
C LYS A 133 45.39 -24.95 23.78
N LYS A 134 44.83 -24.53 24.92
CA LYS A 134 45.57 -23.94 26.05
C LYS A 134 46.86 -24.76 26.34
N GLY A 135 48.02 -24.13 26.12
CA GLY A 135 49.34 -24.69 26.43
C GLY A 135 50.00 -25.57 25.35
N ALA A 136 49.37 -25.83 24.20
CA ALA A 136 49.91 -26.71 23.16
C ALA A 136 50.14 -25.99 21.82
N LYS A 137 51.22 -26.34 21.12
CA LYS A 137 51.43 -25.92 19.72
C LYS A 137 50.38 -26.59 18.81
N PRO A 138 49.86 -25.89 17.80
CA PRO A 138 48.91 -26.49 16.85
C PRO A 138 49.58 -27.65 16.11
N ALA A 139 48.80 -28.69 15.82
CA ALA A 139 49.29 -29.90 15.14
C ALA A 139 49.78 -29.61 13.71
N ARG A 140 49.29 -28.54 13.07
CA ARG A 140 49.68 -28.13 11.72
C ARG A 140 49.68 -26.60 11.59
N SER A 141 50.52 -26.07 10.69
CA SER A 141 50.58 -24.64 10.41
C SER A 141 49.46 -24.21 9.46
N LYS A 142 48.84 -23.04 9.71
CA LYS A 142 47.85 -22.44 8.77
C LYS A 142 48.44 -22.09 7.41
N ASN A 143 49.77 -21.95 7.32
CA ASN A 143 50.48 -21.61 6.09
C ASN A 143 50.98 -22.83 5.31
N ASP A 144 50.75 -24.04 5.82
CA ASP A 144 51.07 -25.28 5.13
C ASP A 144 50.24 -25.40 3.83
N PRO A 145 50.88 -25.51 2.64
CA PRO A 145 50.19 -25.67 1.37
C PRO A 145 49.29 -26.91 1.29
N ASP A 146 49.69 -28.01 1.92
CA ASP A 146 48.94 -29.27 1.89
C ASP A 146 47.69 -29.18 2.78
N TYR A 147 47.80 -28.54 3.94
CA TYR A 147 46.65 -28.20 4.79
C TYR A 147 45.61 -27.36 4.03
N LYS A 148 46.05 -26.32 3.32
CA LYS A 148 45.15 -25.45 2.53
C LYS A 148 44.45 -26.24 1.43
N ARG A 149 45.16 -27.16 0.76
CA ARG A 149 44.60 -28.01 -0.31
C ARG A 149 43.57 -29.00 0.25
N GLU A 150 43.90 -29.67 1.35
CA GLU A 150 43.00 -30.62 2.04
C GLU A 150 41.74 -29.93 2.55
N LEU A 151 41.89 -28.78 3.23
CA LEU A 151 40.75 -27.99 3.71
C LEU A 151 39.87 -27.50 2.56
N ALA A 152 40.47 -27.00 1.48
CA ALA A 152 39.71 -26.56 0.31
C ALA A 152 39.00 -27.73 -0.41
N ALA A 153 39.55 -28.94 -0.39
CA ALA A 153 38.86 -30.13 -0.90
C ALA A 153 37.67 -30.51 0.00
N ALA A 154 37.86 -30.57 1.31
CA ALA A 154 36.81 -30.87 2.28
C ALA A 154 35.68 -29.81 2.27
N GLU A 155 36.02 -28.52 2.19
CA GLU A 155 35.04 -27.43 2.09
C GLU A 155 34.28 -27.45 0.75
N ARG A 156 34.94 -27.83 -0.36
CA ARG A 156 34.25 -28.04 -1.65
C ARG A 156 33.26 -29.19 -1.59
N GLU A 157 33.64 -30.32 -1.00
CA GLU A 157 32.76 -31.47 -0.86
C GLU A 157 31.57 -31.17 0.07
N PHE A 158 31.83 -30.52 1.22
CA PHE A 158 30.75 -30.05 2.10
C PHE A 158 29.79 -29.09 1.37
N LYS A 159 30.31 -28.15 0.57
CA LYS A 159 29.48 -27.21 -0.20
C LYS A 159 28.64 -27.92 -1.27
N ARG A 160 29.20 -28.94 -1.94
CA ARG A 160 28.49 -29.78 -2.90
C ARG A 160 27.33 -30.52 -2.23
N LEU A 161 27.61 -31.28 -1.17
CA LEU A 161 26.59 -32.02 -0.41
C LEU A 161 25.52 -31.11 0.20
N LYS A 162 25.89 -29.89 0.59
CA LYS A 162 24.94 -28.89 1.10
C LYS A 162 24.01 -28.35 0.01
N ALA A 163 24.50 -28.20 -1.22
CA ALA A 163 23.67 -27.79 -2.35
C ALA A 163 22.64 -28.86 -2.70
N ASP A 164 23.06 -30.13 -2.68
CA ASP A 164 22.21 -31.28 -3.02
C ASP A 164 21.33 -31.75 -1.85
N LEU A 165 21.31 -31.04 -0.72
CA LEU A 165 20.68 -31.50 0.52
C LEU A 165 19.16 -31.62 0.42
N TYR A 166 18.51 -30.77 -0.38
CA TYR A 166 17.05 -30.68 -0.41
C TYR A 166 16.39 -31.72 -1.32
N GLU A 167 17.06 -32.09 -2.41
CA GLU A 167 16.53 -32.99 -3.44
C GLU A 167 16.15 -34.38 -2.88
N PRO A 168 16.97 -35.05 -2.04
CA PRO A 168 16.61 -36.33 -1.44
C PRO A 168 15.30 -36.27 -0.65
N PHE A 169 15.10 -35.21 0.14
CA PHE A 169 13.85 -35.02 0.90
C PHE A 169 12.68 -34.75 -0.03
N ALA A 170 12.87 -33.91 -1.05
CA ALA A 170 11.84 -33.61 -2.04
C ALA A 170 11.35 -34.87 -2.77
N LEU A 171 12.26 -35.81 -3.06
CA LEU A 171 11.98 -37.07 -3.75
C LEU A 171 11.42 -38.15 -2.83
N ALA A 172 11.86 -38.24 -1.57
CA ALA A 172 11.47 -39.29 -0.63
C ALA A 172 10.19 -38.97 0.14
N TRP A 173 10.04 -37.74 0.64
CA TRP A 173 8.95 -37.39 1.55
C TRP A 173 7.60 -37.29 0.82
N ARG A 174 6.55 -37.80 1.48
CA ARG A 174 5.16 -37.78 1.02
C ARG A 174 4.24 -37.40 2.18
N GLY A 175 3.00 -37.03 1.84
CA GLY A 175 1.97 -36.69 2.82
C GLY A 175 2.42 -35.57 3.77
N PRO A 176 2.19 -35.69 5.09
CA PRO A 176 2.46 -34.61 6.05
C PRO A 176 3.90 -34.09 6.08
N HIS A 177 4.91 -34.93 5.81
CA HIS A 177 6.30 -34.49 5.72
C HIS A 177 6.53 -33.57 4.52
N ARG A 178 5.92 -33.91 3.38
CA ARG A 178 6.00 -33.11 2.16
C ARG A 178 5.23 -31.80 2.32
N ASP A 179 4.05 -31.86 2.95
CA ASP A 179 3.25 -30.68 3.23
C ASP A 179 4.00 -29.65 4.09
N TRP A 180 4.75 -30.10 5.12
CA TRP A 180 5.63 -29.20 5.89
C TRP A 180 6.76 -28.62 5.04
N MET A 181 7.43 -29.44 4.23
CA MET A 181 8.52 -28.98 3.36
C MET A 181 8.03 -27.90 2.38
N ASP A 182 6.89 -28.11 1.72
CA ASP A 182 6.32 -27.17 0.75
C ASP A 182 5.78 -25.88 1.40
N ALA A 183 5.48 -25.90 2.70
CA ALA A 183 5.18 -24.70 3.48
C ALA A 183 6.45 -23.96 3.91
N ALA A 184 7.51 -24.68 4.26
CA ALA A 184 8.76 -24.11 4.76
C ALA A 184 9.72 -23.64 3.65
N MET A 185 9.60 -24.16 2.43
CA MET A 185 10.43 -23.79 1.30
C MET A 185 9.76 -24.02 -0.06
N VAL A 186 10.22 -23.29 -1.07
CA VAL A 186 9.91 -23.53 -2.49
C VAL A 186 11.20 -23.82 -3.22
N LEU A 187 11.28 -24.94 -3.93
CA LEU A 187 12.45 -25.31 -4.72
C LEU A 187 12.32 -24.81 -6.17
N SER A 188 13.38 -24.22 -6.71
CA SER A 188 13.47 -23.87 -8.13
C SER A 188 13.63 -25.13 -9.00
N PRO A 189 13.43 -25.02 -10.33
CA PRO A 189 13.77 -26.11 -11.26
C PRO A 189 15.24 -26.55 -11.16
N GLU A 190 16.14 -25.64 -10.76
CA GLU A 190 17.57 -25.88 -10.54
C GLU A 190 17.87 -26.41 -9.12
N GLY A 191 16.86 -26.64 -8.28
CA GLY A 191 17.01 -27.18 -6.93
C GLY A 191 17.38 -26.14 -5.85
N GLU A 192 17.38 -24.85 -6.18
CA GLU A 192 17.69 -23.80 -5.21
C GLU A 192 16.47 -23.48 -4.32
N PRO A 193 16.63 -23.41 -2.98
CA PRO A 193 15.53 -23.11 -2.09
C PRO A 193 15.25 -21.60 -1.99
N SER A 194 13.97 -21.26 -2.02
CA SER A 194 13.42 -19.97 -1.60
C SER A 194 12.61 -20.11 -0.33
N TRP A 195 12.66 -19.10 0.51
CA TRP A 195 12.14 -19.16 1.88
C TRP A 195 10.92 -18.24 2.03
N PRO A 196 9.72 -18.80 2.28
CA PRO A 196 8.55 -18.02 2.64
C PRO A 196 8.76 -17.20 3.91
N ALA A 197 8.41 -15.91 3.87
CA ALA A 197 8.57 -15.03 5.03
C ALA A 197 7.83 -15.56 6.27
N LEU A 198 6.68 -16.23 6.06
CA LEU A 198 5.85 -16.81 7.11
C LEU A 198 6.61 -17.78 8.01
N LEU A 199 7.51 -18.60 7.48
CA LEU A 199 8.26 -19.61 8.25
C LEU A 199 9.77 -19.32 8.31
N GLY A 200 10.16 -18.06 8.05
CA GLY A 200 11.55 -17.62 8.08
C GLY A 200 12.41 -18.38 7.08
N THR A 201 13.63 -18.76 7.47
CA THR A 201 14.56 -19.50 6.61
C THR A 201 14.39 -21.00 6.82
N GLY A 202 13.39 -21.61 6.17
CA GLY A 202 13.22 -23.06 6.17
C GLY A 202 12.67 -23.63 7.48
N GLY A 203 11.82 -22.87 8.18
CA GLY A 203 11.33 -23.23 9.51
C GLY A 203 12.19 -22.69 10.65
N ASN A 204 12.95 -21.62 10.42
CA ASN A 204 13.82 -21.00 11.42
C ASN A 204 13.70 -19.46 11.39
N ASP A 205 13.57 -18.84 12.56
CA ASP A 205 13.67 -17.38 12.72
C ASP A 205 14.81 -17.01 13.67
N GLY A 206 15.89 -16.44 13.10
CA GLY A 206 17.12 -16.17 13.82
C GLY A 206 17.71 -17.43 14.43
N ARG A 207 17.66 -17.53 15.76
CA ARG A 207 18.12 -18.70 16.54
C ARG A 207 17.00 -19.69 16.90
N LEU A 208 15.74 -19.33 16.65
CA LEU A 208 14.58 -20.13 17.03
C LEU A 208 14.18 -21.06 15.86
N ASP A 209 14.49 -22.35 16.00
CA ASP A 209 14.00 -23.37 15.07
C ASP A 209 12.57 -23.77 15.43
N PHE A 210 11.62 -23.57 14.51
CA PHE A 210 10.20 -23.86 14.75
C PHE A 210 9.96 -25.36 14.97
N THR A 211 10.67 -26.23 14.26
CA THR A 211 10.46 -27.68 14.33
C THR A 211 10.96 -28.25 15.65
N ASN A 212 12.15 -27.86 16.09
CA ASN A 212 12.69 -28.27 17.39
C ASN A 212 11.82 -27.73 18.53
N THR A 213 11.44 -26.44 18.43
CA THR A 213 10.55 -25.83 19.44
C THR A 213 9.21 -26.56 19.52
N ALA A 214 8.63 -26.96 18.38
CA ALA A 214 7.39 -27.73 18.34
C ALA A 214 7.53 -29.08 19.05
N MET A 215 8.61 -29.83 18.80
CA MET A 215 8.88 -31.10 19.47
C MET A 215 9.04 -30.93 20.98
N GLN A 216 9.70 -29.85 21.43
CA GLN A 216 9.75 -29.52 22.87
C GLN A 216 8.36 -29.19 23.42
N ARG A 217 7.55 -28.40 22.71
CA ARG A 217 6.17 -28.09 23.14
C ARG A 217 5.28 -29.33 23.20
N LEU A 218 5.49 -30.31 22.33
CA LEU A 218 4.81 -31.61 22.41
C LEU A 218 5.20 -32.36 23.68
N GLY A 219 6.47 -32.32 24.08
CA GLY A 219 6.92 -32.87 25.38
C GLY A 219 6.36 -32.14 26.61
N ASP A 220 5.99 -30.87 26.47
CA ASP A 220 5.30 -30.12 27.52
C ASP A 220 3.79 -30.43 27.60
N LEU A 221 3.22 -31.05 26.55
CA LEU A 221 1.79 -31.37 26.45
C LEU A 221 1.51 -32.86 26.71
N PHE A 222 2.43 -33.73 26.33
CA PHE A 222 2.28 -35.17 26.41
C PHE A 222 3.49 -35.81 27.08
N ASP A 223 3.24 -36.80 27.92
CA ASP A 223 4.28 -37.66 28.46
C ASP A 223 4.81 -38.56 27.32
N LEU A 224 6.02 -38.25 26.84
CA LEU A 224 6.64 -38.95 25.71
C LEU A 224 7.14 -40.35 26.08
N ASP A 225 7.35 -40.63 27.37
CA ASP A 225 7.81 -41.94 27.86
C ASP A 225 6.63 -42.91 28.08
N SER A 226 5.41 -42.37 28.22
CA SER A 226 4.18 -43.14 28.30
C SER A 226 3.88 -43.91 27.01
N GLU A 227 3.48 -45.18 27.12
CA GLU A 227 3.11 -46.03 25.96
C GLU A 227 1.98 -45.44 25.12
N LYS A 228 1.10 -44.64 25.73
CA LYS A 228 -0.04 -44.01 25.05
C LYS A 228 0.19 -42.54 24.71
N GLY A 229 1.28 -41.94 25.18
CA GLY A 229 1.51 -40.50 25.05
C GLY A 229 0.43 -39.72 25.80
N THR A 230 0.21 -40.04 27.08
CA THR A 230 -0.87 -39.46 27.89
C THR A 230 -0.66 -37.95 28.09
N PRO A 231 -1.73 -37.14 28.09
CA PRO A 231 -1.63 -35.71 28.32
C PRO A 231 -1.09 -35.44 29.72
N VAL A 232 -0.19 -34.45 29.86
CA VAL A 232 0.27 -34.01 31.18
C VAL A 232 -0.86 -33.31 31.94
N PRO A 233 -0.82 -33.22 33.29
CA PRO A 233 -1.93 -32.65 34.08
C PRO A 233 -2.38 -31.24 33.64
N ALA A 234 -1.44 -30.39 33.22
CA ALA A 234 -1.70 -29.04 32.76
C ALA A 234 -2.27 -28.95 31.33
N ALA A 235 -2.15 -30.00 30.51
CA ALA A 235 -2.49 -29.95 29.08
C ALA A 235 -3.96 -29.58 28.84
N LYS A 236 -4.87 -30.04 29.71
CA LYS A 236 -6.31 -29.74 29.61
C LYS A 236 -6.65 -28.28 29.90
N SER A 237 -6.07 -27.70 30.95
CA SER A 237 -6.31 -26.28 31.27
C SER A 237 -5.71 -25.39 30.19
N LEU A 238 -4.51 -25.71 29.70
CA LEU A 238 -3.87 -25.03 28.58
C LEU A 238 -4.66 -25.12 27.28
N LEU A 239 -5.25 -26.29 26.96
CA LEU A 239 -6.11 -26.47 25.78
C LEU A 239 -7.34 -25.56 25.87
N ARG A 240 -7.98 -25.52 27.04
CA ARG A 240 -9.15 -24.67 27.28
C ARG A 240 -8.81 -23.18 27.16
N THR A 241 -7.60 -22.77 27.56
CA THR A 241 -7.10 -21.43 27.28
C THR A 241 -6.94 -21.17 25.78
N ALA A 242 -6.31 -22.11 25.05
CA ALA A 242 -6.06 -21.96 23.61
C ALA A 242 -7.36 -21.90 22.78
N LEU A 243 -8.34 -22.75 23.10
CA LEU A 243 -9.59 -22.86 22.35
C LEU A 243 -10.62 -21.81 22.78
N PHE A 244 -10.87 -21.71 24.09
CA PHE A 244 -12.03 -21.00 24.63
C PHE A 244 -11.67 -19.75 25.44
N GLU A 245 -10.39 -19.38 25.51
CA GLU A 245 -9.91 -18.24 26.30
C GLU A 245 -10.21 -18.37 27.81
N ILE A 246 -10.28 -19.61 28.32
CA ILE A 246 -10.45 -19.87 29.74
C ILE A 246 -9.09 -19.67 30.44
N PRO A 247 -8.94 -18.75 31.42
CA PRO A 247 -7.65 -18.47 32.04
C PRO A 247 -6.99 -19.70 32.67
N SER A 248 -5.66 -19.79 32.58
CA SER A 248 -4.85 -20.84 33.21
C SER A 248 -3.57 -20.27 33.81
N ALA A 249 -3.18 -20.76 34.98
CA ALA A 249 -1.92 -20.42 35.63
C ALA A 249 -0.73 -21.23 35.09
N ALA A 250 -0.96 -22.16 34.16
CA ALA A 250 0.04 -23.12 33.68
C ALA A 250 0.85 -22.65 32.47
N LEU A 251 0.80 -21.37 32.10
CA LEU A 251 1.57 -20.82 30.98
C LEU A 251 3.08 -20.94 31.24
N LEU A 252 3.84 -21.27 30.20
CA LEU A 252 5.28 -21.53 30.30
C LEU A 252 6.12 -20.29 30.03
N ASP A 253 7.29 -20.22 30.67
CA ASP A 253 8.32 -19.22 30.38
C ASP A 253 9.19 -19.70 29.21
N ALA A 254 8.92 -19.21 28.00
CA ALA A 254 9.65 -19.61 26.81
C ALA A 254 9.51 -18.56 25.70
N ALA A 255 10.41 -18.63 24.72
CA ALA A 255 10.45 -17.69 23.60
C ALA A 255 9.16 -17.77 22.76
N VAL A 256 8.55 -16.61 22.52
CA VAL A 256 7.27 -16.48 21.80
C VAL A 256 7.42 -16.57 20.27
N GLY A 257 8.60 -16.26 19.74
CA GLY A 257 8.84 -16.17 18.31
C GLY A 257 8.11 -15.00 17.64
N GLN A 258 8.02 -15.03 16.31
CA GLN A 258 7.54 -13.89 15.52
C GLN A 258 6.02 -13.66 15.51
N PHE A 259 5.21 -14.63 15.93
CA PHE A 259 3.76 -14.66 15.63
C PHE A 259 2.85 -14.09 16.73
N LEU A 260 3.39 -13.82 17.92
CA LEU A 260 2.67 -13.33 19.11
C LEU A 260 3.41 -12.14 19.74
N PRO A 261 3.58 -11.01 19.03
CA PRO A 261 4.38 -9.88 19.53
C PRO A 261 3.94 -9.36 20.92
N GLY A 262 2.64 -9.47 21.25
CA GLY A 262 2.10 -9.04 22.55
C GLY A 262 2.52 -9.90 23.75
N SER A 263 2.98 -11.13 23.53
CA SER A 263 3.39 -12.07 24.60
C SER A 263 4.90 -12.14 24.79
N ALA A 264 5.69 -11.44 23.96
CA ALA A 264 7.16 -11.47 23.94
C ALA A 264 7.85 -10.93 25.20
N GLY A 265 7.08 -10.43 26.19
CA GLY A 265 7.60 -9.82 27.41
C GLY A 265 8.23 -8.44 27.18
N GLY A 266 8.88 -7.93 28.22
CA GLY A 266 9.56 -6.63 28.23
C GLY A 266 9.03 -5.65 29.27
N ALA A 267 9.55 -4.43 29.22
CA ALA A 267 9.22 -3.38 30.18
C ALA A 267 7.71 -3.07 30.15
N ASN A 268 7.09 -3.01 31.32
CA ASN A 268 5.64 -2.79 31.50
C ASN A 268 4.72 -3.84 30.86
N GLY A 269 5.20 -5.06 30.60
CA GLY A 269 4.38 -6.15 30.05
C GLY A 269 3.41 -6.77 31.07
N THR A 270 3.58 -6.50 32.35
CA THR A 270 2.66 -6.89 33.45
C THR A 270 2.60 -5.74 34.47
N THR A 271 1.94 -5.95 35.62
CA THR A 271 1.92 -4.99 36.73
C THR A 271 3.29 -4.70 37.36
N GLY A 272 4.35 -5.42 36.96
CA GLY A 272 5.75 -5.16 37.35
C GLY A 272 6.56 -4.41 36.29
N PRO A 273 7.77 -3.93 36.64
CA PRO A 273 8.63 -3.16 35.73
C PRO A 273 9.09 -3.97 34.52
N ASP A 274 9.28 -5.29 34.68
CA ASP A 274 9.64 -6.23 33.63
C ASP A 274 8.71 -7.45 33.65
N ALA A 275 8.39 -7.97 32.47
CA ALA A 275 7.61 -9.19 32.30
C ALA A 275 8.38 -10.22 31.47
N GLY A 276 8.44 -11.46 31.97
CA GLY A 276 8.90 -12.62 31.20
C GLY A 276 7.94 -13.00 30.07
N SER A 277 8.44 -13.79 29.14
CA SER A 277 7.71 -14.24 27.95
C SER A 277 6.83 -15.43 28.33
N ARG A 278 5.50 -15.29 28.27
CA ARG A 278 4.55 -16.35 28.64
C ARG A 278 3.88 -16.94 27.41
N ILE A 279 4.03 -18.25 27.20
CA ILE A 279 3.43 -18.96 26.07
C ILE A 279 2.54 -20.11 26.51
N ASN A 280 1.56 -20.42 25.67
CA ASN A 280 0.81 -21.66 25.74
C ASN A 280 1.36 -22.64 24.68
N PRO A 281 1.84 -23.83 25.06
CA PRO A 281 2.32 -24.83 24.11
C PRO A 281 1.30 -25.21 23.03
N TRP A 282 0.01 -25.26 23.37
CA TRP A 282 -1.06 -25.55 22.40
C TRP A 282 -1.14 -24.49 21.31
N ASP A 283 -0.98 -23.20 21.66
CA ASP A 283 -1.02 -22.12 20.68
C ASP A 283 0.10 -22.27 19.65
N PHE A 284 1.31 -22.65 20.10
CA PHE A 284 2.45 -22.84 19.21
C PHE A 284 2.29 -24.05 18.28
N VAL A 285 1.88 -25.20 18.81
CA VAL A 285 1.70 -26.42 18.02
C VAL A 285 0.58 -26.23 17.00
N LEU A 286 -0.60 -25.75 17.42
CA LEU A 286 -1.74 -25.56 16.53
C LEU A 286 -1.51 -24.44 15.50
N MET A 287 -0.72 -23.42 15.85
CA MET A 287 -0.28 -22.41 14.88
C MET A 287 0.55 -23.03 13.77
N LEU A 288 1.51 -23.90 14.09
CA LEU A 288 2.29 -24.59 13.06
C LEU A 288 1.44 -25.56 12.23
N GLU A 289 0.46 -26.23 12.84
CA GLU A 289 -0.52 -27.04 12.10
C GLU A 289 -1.28 -26.23 11.05
N GLY A 290 -1.56 -24.96 11.33
CA GLY A 290 -2.22 -24.06 10.39
C GLY A 290 -1.29 -23.42 9.36
N ALA A 291 -0.01 -23.20 9.70
CA ALA A 291 0.98 -22.66 8.76
C ALA A 291 1.17 -23.56 7.53
N ILE A 292 0.95 -24.87 7.68
CA ILE A 292 0.97 -25.84 6.57
C ILE A 292 -0.03 -25.51 5.46
N ALA A 293 -1.13 -24.82 5.77
CA ALA A 293 -2.10 -24.41 4.76
C ALA A 293 -1.47 -23.51 3.68
N PHE A 294 -0.40 -22.77 4.02
CA PHE A 294 0.31 -21.83 3.15
C PHE A 294 1.44 -22.49 2.34
N ARG A 295 1.19 -23.69 1.81
CA ARG A 295 2.15 -24.40 0.95
C ARG A 295 2.33 -23.71 -0.39
N GLY A 296 3.57 -23.56 -0.84
CA GLY A 296 3.86 -23.05 -2.17
C GLY A 296 3.49 -24.08 -3.24
N GLN A 297 2.68 -23.71 -4.23
CA GLN A 297 2.45 -24.57 -5.39
C GLN A 297 3.36 -24.15 -6.55
N ALA A 298 4.14 -25.10 -7.08
CA ALA A 298 4.86 -24.91 -8.32
C ALA A 298 3.85 -24.81 -9.48
N THR A 299 3.36 -23.61 -9.79
CA THR A 299 2.53 -23.43 -10.98
C THR A 299 3.37 -23.66 -12.23
N ARG A 300 2.90 -24.49 -13.17
CA ARG A 300 3.58 -24.78 -14.47
C ARG A 300 3.80 -23.55 -15.37
N ARG A 301 3.41 -22.36 -14.90
CA ARG A 301 3.54 -21.06 -15.58
C ARG A 301 4.50 -20.12 -14.85
N LEU A 302 5.47 -20.65 -14.10
CA LEU A 302 6.66 -19.88 -13.72
C LEU A 302 7.35 -19.39 -14.99
N GLY A 303 6.94 -18.22 -15.47
CA GLY A 303 7.69 -17.49 -16.48
C GLY A 303 9.08 -17.22 -15.92
N VAL A 304 10.08 -17.13 -16.80
CA VAL A 304 11.52 -16.94 -16.53
C VAL A 304 11.86 -15.69 -15.65
N ARG A 305 10.87 -14.97 -15.13
CA ARG A 305 10.97 -13.74 -14.32
C ARG A 305 9.97 -13.65 -13.15
N GLU A 306 9.30 -14.73 -12.75
CA GLU A 306 8.46 -14.70 -11.53
C GLU A 306 9.35 -14.86 -10.29
N SER A 307 9.19 -13.95 -9.31
CA SER A 307 9.85 -14.11 -8.01
C SER A 307 9.28 -15.35 -7.34
N MET A 308 10.14 -16.21 -6.77
CA MET A 308 9.70 -17.44 -6.08
C MET A 308 8.75 -17.14 -4.89
N GLN A 309 8.76 -15.90 -4.36
CA GLN A 309 7.76 -15.42 -3.39
C GLN A 309 6.32 -15.47 -3.93
N ALA A 310 6.10 -15.37 -5.25
CA ALA A 310 4.79 -15.44 -5.88
C ALA A 310 4.19 -16.86 -5.87
N ALA A 311 4.98 -17.88 -5.52
CA ALA A 311 4.49 -19.26 -5.38
C ALA A 311 3.78 -19.49 -4.04
N ILE A 312 3.95 -18.60 -3.05
CA ILE A 312 3.31 -18.67 -1.74
C ILE A 312 1.99 -17.92 -1.79
N PRO A 313 0.88 -18.51 -1.31
CA PRO A 313 -0.41 -17.85 -1.38
C PRO A 313 -0.43 -16.54 -0.60
N PHE A 314 -0.87 -15.49 -1.28
CA PHE A 314 -1.07 -14.15 -0.73
C PHE A 314 0.18 -13.47 -0.12
N ALA A 315 1.38 -13.90 -0.54
CA ALA A 315 2.63 -13.23 -0.19
C ALA A 315 2.99 -12.17 -1.24
N VAL A 316 3.41 -10.99 -0.79
CA VAL A 316 3.88 -9.89 -1.65
C VAL A 316 5.16 -9.28 -1.12
N THR A 317 5.90 -8.57 -1.96
CA THR A 317 7.05 -7.78 -1.49
C THR A 317 6.55 -6.67 -0.57
N SER A 318 7.33 -6.31 0.44
CA SER A 318 6.99 -5.20 1.33
C SER A 318 7.04 -3.85 0.63
N GLN A 319 6.14 -2.96 1.00
CA GLN A 319 6.15 -1.56 0.58
C GLN A 319 5.63 -0.68 1.73
N ALA A 320 6.25 0.48 1.96
CA ALA A 320 5.87 1.42 3.02
C ALA A 320 4.56 2.18 2.74
N VAL A 321 3.56 1.50 2.15
CA VAL A 321 2.25 2.06 1.84
C VAL A 321 1.24 1.74 2.94
N GLY A 322 0.40 2.71 3.31
CA GLY A 322 -0.69 2.51 4.29
C GLY A 322 -0.20 2.17 5.71
N HIS A 323 1.02 2.59 6.07
CA HIS A 323 1.63 2.37 7.37
C HIS A 323 2.24 3.66 7.92
N ALA A 324 2.04 3.96 9.21
CA ALA A 324 2.47 5.21 9.82
C ALA A 324 3.99 5.30 10.10
N THR A 325 4.70 4.16 10.19
CA THR A 325 6.12 4.13 10.62
C THR A 325 7.01 3.58 9.52
N ARG A 326 7.80 4.45 8.85
CA ARG A 326 8.78 4.01 7.85
C ARG A 326 9.89 3.17 8.48
N GLY A 327 9.82 1.85 8.34
CA GLY A 327 11.01 0.98 8.36
C GLY A 327 11.74 1.09 7.01
N GLY A 328 13.06 0.93 6.99
CA GLY A 328 13.79 0.87 5.72
C GLY A 328 13.31 -0.33 4.89
N GLU A 329 12.95 -0.12 3.62
CA GLU A 329 12.48 -1.20 2.72
C GLU A 329 13.48 -2.36 2.59
N LYS A 330 14.75 -2.13 2.92
CA LYS A 330 15.83 -3.15 2.89
C LYS A 330 15.74 -4.17 4.04
N ASP A 331 15.00 -3.87 5.11
CA ASP A 331 14.97 -4.68 6.35
C ASP A 331 13.67 -5.50 6.49
N LEU A 332 12.83 -5.54 5.44
CA LEU A 332 11.53 -6.20 5.46
C LEU A 332 11.58 -7.51 4.66
N ARG A 333 11.24 -8.64 5.31
CA ARG A 333 11.19 -9.97 4.65
C ARG A 333 10.06 -10.12 3.62
N GLY A 334 9.14 -9.16 3.57
CA GLY A 334 7.93 -9.16 2.73
C GLY A 334 6.67 -8.91 3.56
N GLU A 335 5.52 -9.11 2.92
CA GLU A 335 4.21 -9.03 3.57
C GLU A 335 3.36 -10.26 3.26
N GLN A 336 2.51 -10.61 4.21
CA GLN A 336 1.57 -11.72 4.10
C GLN A 336 0.15 -11.21 4.32
N TRP A 337 -0.74 -11.51 3.38
CA TRP A 337 -2.14 -11.11 3.43
C TRP A 337 -3.00 -12.32 3.79
N MET A 338 -3.58 -12.30 4.99
CA MET A 338 -4.32 -13.44 5.55
C MET A 338 -5.82 -13.29 5.26
N PRO A 339 -6.41 -14.12 4.39
CA PRO A 339 -7.84 -14.03 4.07
C PRO A 339 -8.71 -14.41 5.25
N PHE A 340 -9.85 -13.77 5.43
CA PHE A 340 -10.87 -14.23 6.37
C PHE A 340 -12.26 -14.19 5.70
N TRP A 341 -13.15 -15.03 6.20
CA TRP A 341 -14.48 -15.25 5.65
C TRP A 341 -15.49 -15.44 6.79
N GLU A 342 -16.75 -15.10 6.52
CA GLU A 342 -17.82 -15.11 7.52
C GLU A 342 -18.82 -16.26 7.32
N HIS A 343 -18.70 -17.01 6.21
CA HIS A 343 -19.56 -18.14 5.89
C HIS A 343 -18.88 -19.47 6.18
N PRO A 344 -19.58 -20.50 6.71
CA PRO A 344 -18.99 -21.80 6.99
C PRO A 344 -18.31 -22.43 5.77
N ALA A 345 -16.99 -22.64 5.84
CA ALA A 345 -16.18 -23.28 4.81
C ALA A 345 -15.60 -24.61 5.30
N SER A 346 -15.61 -25.63 4.43
CA SER A 346 -14.95 -26.92 4.74
C SER A 346 -13.43 -26.79 4.64
N TRP A 347 -12.70 -27.77 5.17
CA TRP A 347 -11.24 -27.81 4.98
C TRP A 347 -10.86 -27.93 3.50
N GLU A 348 -11.65 -28.61 2.66
CA GLU A 348 -11.40 -28.71 1.23
C GLU A 348 -11.49 -27.35 0.54
N ASP A 349 -12.52 -26.56 0.84
CA ASP A 349 -12.69 -25.19 0.32
C ASP A 349 -11.51 -24.30 0.73
N VAL A 350 -11.10 -24.38 2.00
CA VAL A 350 -10.00 -23.60 2.56
C VAL A 350 -8.66 -24.02 1.96
N SER A 351 -8.43 -25.33 1.80
CA SER A 351 -7.23 -25.84 1.15
C SER A 351 -7.16 -25.46 -0.33
N ALA A 352 -8.30 -25.41 -1.02
CA ALA A 352 -8.38 -24.94 -2.41
C ALA A 352 -8.10 -23.44 -2.51
N LEU A 353 -8.64 -22.63 -1.60
CA LEU A 353 -8.38 -21.18 -1.50
C LEU A 353 -6.87 -20.88 -1.36
N PHE A 354 -6.20 -21.53 -0.40
CA PHE A 354 -4.75 -21.35 -0.22
C PHE A 354 -3.94 -22.00 -1.34
N GLY A 355 -4.42 -23.09 -1.94
CA GLY A 355 -3.76 -23.70 -3.11
C GLY A 355 -3.80 -22.82 -4.36
N GLU A 356 -4.92 -22.12 -4.61
CA GLU A 356 -5.07 -21.19 -5.73
C GLU A 356 -4.33 -19.87 -5.48
N GLY A 357 -4.37 -19.36 -4.24
CA GLY A 357 -3.68 -18.13 -3.84
C GLY A 357 -4.04 -16.91 -4.70
N ARG A 358 -5.24 -16.90 -5.29
CA ARG A 358 -5.59 -15.97 -6.37
C ARG A 358 -5.70 -14.53 -5.85
N ALA A 359 -4.79 -13.69 -6.32
CA ALA A 359 -4.86 -12.24 -6.24
C ALA A 359 -4.31 -11.65 -7.55
N GLN A 360 -5.20 -11.22 -8.45
CA GLN A 360 -4.81 -10.83 -9.81
C GLN A 360 -5.44 -9.51 -10.26
N VAL A 361 -4.66 -8.72 -11.01
CA VAL A 361 -5.14 -7.55 -11.74
C VAL A 361 -5.08 -7.88 -13.23
N GLY A 362 -6.25 -8.08 -13.84
CA GLY A 362 -6.35 -8.52 -15.24
C GLY A 362 -5.78 -9.93 -15.41
N ARG A 363 -4.60 -10.05 -16.04
CA ARG A 363 -3.90 -11.32 -16.29
C ARG A 363 -2.66 -11.52 -15.42
N SER A 364 -2.34 -10.55 -14.57
CA SER A 364 -1.10 -10.52 -13.79
C SER A 364 -1.39 -10.75 -12.31
N SER A 365 -0.60 -11.61 -11.67
CA SER A 365 -0.63 -11.77 -10.21
C SER A 365 -0.12 -10.53 -9.50
N ALA A 366 -0.74 -10.20 -8.36
CA ALA A 366 -0.30 -9.12 -7.48
C ALA A 366 1.08 -9.44 -6.89
N ARG A 367 1.99 -8.47 -6.93
CA ARG A 367 3.37 -8.65 -6.41
C ARG A 367 3.71 -7.67 -5.30
N ARG A 368 2.97 -6.58 -5.20
CA ARG A 368 3.15 -5.49 -4.24
C ARG A 368 1.82 -5.20 -3.53
N PRO A 369 1.84 -4.52 -2.37
CA PRO A 369 0.63 -4.19 -1.62
C PRO A 369 -0.37 -3.38 -2.45
N LEU A 370 0.10 -2.45 -3.29
CA LEU A 370 -0.75 -1.68 -4.19
C LEU A 370 -1.43 -2.54 -5.25
N ASP A 371 -0.71 -3.50 -5.83
CA ASP A 371 -1.28 -4.45 -6.80
C ASP A 371 -2.33 -5.36 -6.12
N PHE A 372 -2.09 -5.72 -4.86
CA PHE A 372 -3.02 -6.52 -4.06
C PHE A 372 -4.29 -5.73 -3.74
N ALA A 373 -4.17 -4.46 -3.35
CA ALA A 373 -5.30 -3.56 -3.15
C ALA A 373 -6.12 -3.39 -4.44
N ARG A 374 -5.47 -3.23 -5.60
CA ARG A 374 -6.15 -3.21 -6.91
C ARG A 374 -6.87 -4.52 -7.21
N ALA A 375 -6.27 -5.67 -6.87
CA ALA A 375 -6.89 -6.98 -7.05
C ALA A 375 -8.16 -7.10 -6.18
N ILE A 376 -8.10 -6.72 -4.90
CA ILE A 376 -9.27 -6.69 -4.01
C ILE A 376 -10.37 -5.79 -4.57
N ALA A 377 -10.03 -4.53 -4.88
CA ALA A 377 -10.98 -3.52 -5.34
C ALA A 377 -11.70 -3.90 -6.64
N ARG A 378 -11.07 -4.75 -7.46
CA ARG A 378 -11.62 -5.27 -8.72
C ARG A 378 -12.22 -6.67 -8.62
N LEU A 379 -12.36 -7.23 -7.42
CA LEU A 379 -12.78 -8.62 -7.18
C LEU A 379 -11.95 -9.64 -7.96
N GLY A 380 -10.64 -9.36 -8.09
CA GLY A 380 -9.63 -10.24 -8.65
C GLY A 380 -9.06 -11.24 -7.64
N VAL A 381 -9.69 -11.36 -6.48
CA VAL A 381 -9.44 -12.37 -5.43
C VAL A 381 -10.51 -13.46 -5.46
N SER A 382 -10.29 -14.57 -4.75
CA SER A 382 -11.28 -15.65 -4.64
C SER A 382 -12.60 -15.15 -4.03
N ARG A 383 -13.73 -15.72 -4.49
CA ARG A 383 -15.08 -15.34 -4.05
C ARG A 383 -15.35 -15.86 -2.63
N GLY A 384 -16.25 -15.18 -1.91
CA GLY A 384 -16.69 -15.59 -0.56
C GLY A 384 -15.79 -15.11 0.58
N LEU A 385 -14.72 -14.38 0.28
CA LEU A 385 -13.88 -13.72 1.27
C LEU A 385 -14.54 -12.44 1.78
N ALA A 386 -14.48 -12.22 3.09
CA ALA A 386 -14.93 -10.98 3.71
C ALA A 386 -13.81 -9.92 3.72
N GLY A 387 -12.55 -10.33 3.81
CA GLY A 387 -11.43 -9.41 3.88
C GLY A 387 -10.08 -10.10 3.97
N PHE A 388 -9.04 -9.28 4.12
CA PHE A 388 -7.67 -9.71 4.43
C PHE A 388 -7.15 -8.96 5.65
N VAL A 389 -6.36 -9.64 6.49
CA VAL A 389 -5.51 -9.02 7.50
C VAL A 389 -4.08 -8.97 6.95
N ARG A 390 -3.51 -7.76 6.87
CA ARG A 390 -2.18 -7.54 6.32
C ARG A 390 -1.13 -7.63 7.42
N TYR A 391 -0.08 -8.41 7.21
CA TYR A 391 1.05 -8.53 8.12
C TYR A 391 2.36 -8.16 7.44
N GLY A 392 3.17 -7.32 8.10
CA GLY A 392 4.55 -7.04 7.73
C GLY A 392 5.51 -7.72 8.71
N TYR A 393 6.62 -8.25 8.20
CA TYR A 393 7.68 -8.86 9.03
C TYR A 393 8.78 -7.83 9.28
N LEU A 394 8.87 -7.35 10.52
CA LEU A 394 9.81 -6.31 10.97
C LEU A 394 10.91 -6.92 11.86
N GLU A 395 12.16 -6.56 11.60
CA GLU A 395 13.30 -6.97 12.43
C GLU A 395 13.32 -6.18 13.77
N ARG A 396 13.47 -6.88 14.90
CA ARG A 396 13.59 -6.29 16.25
C ARG A 396 14.78 -6.91 16.97
N ASN A 397 15.72 -6.06 17.43
CA ASN A 397 16.90 -6.45 18.22
C ASN A 397 17.82 -7.49 17.55
N GLY A 398 18.36 -7.17 16.38
CA GLY A 398 19.11 -8.14 15.54
C GLY A 398 18.15 -9.09 14.81
N GLN A 399 18.63 -10.27 14.40
CA GLN A 399 17.97 -11.18 13.42
C GLN A 399 16.59 -11.80 13.81
N SER A 400 15.90 -11.30 14.83
CA SER A 400 14.58 -11.79 15.25
C SER A 400 13.48 -10.95 14.60
N ASN A 401 12.48 -11.59 14.01
CA ASN A 401 11.40 -10.87 13.31
C ASN A 401 10.12 -10.86 14.15
N LEU A 402 9.26 -9.88 13.90
CA LEU A 402 7.90 -9.83 14.41
C LEU A 402 6.92 -9.65 13.25
N ALA A 403 5.89 -10.49 13.22
CA ALA A 403 4.74 -10.32 12.33
C ALA A 403 3.81 -9.27 12.93
N VAL A 404 3.86 -8.05 12.39
CA VAL A 404 3.09 -6.91 12.88
C VAL A 404 1.86 -6.72 11.99
N PRO A 405 0.64 -6.66 12.56
CA PRO A 405 -0.56 -6.36 11.80
C PRO A 405 -0.49 -4.91 11.29
N LEU A 406 -0.63 -4.73 9.97
CA LEU A 406 -0.60 -3.43 9.29
C LEU A 406 -2.00 -2.86 9.04
N GLY A 407 -3.04 -3.69 9.12
CA GLY A 407 -4.42 -3.28 8.94
C GLY A 407 -5.31 -4.40 8.39
N ARG A 408 -6.61 -4.13 8.33
CA ARG A 408 -7.59 -5.01 7.70
C ARG A 408 -8.19 -4.32 6.48
N ILE A 409 -8.40 -5.08 5.42
CA ILE A 409 -8.96 -4.58 4.17
C ILE A 409 -10.14 -5.46 3.82
N ALA A 410 -11.32 -4.85 3.74
CA ALA A 410 -12.53 -5.55 3.34
C ALA A 410 -12.46 -5.90 1.85
N VAL A 411 -12.98 -7.07 1.48
CA VAL A 411 -13.17 -7.41 0.06
C VAL A 411 -14.48 -6.77 -0.40
N ALA A 412 -14.36 -5.60 -1.01
CA ALA A 412 -15.48 -4.85 -1.58
C ALA A 412 -15.18 -4.46 -3.03
N ALA A 413 -16.23 -4.43 -3.86
CA ALA A 413 -16.11 -3.87 -5.18
C ALA A 413 -16.04 -2.35 -5.09
N HIS A 414 -14.99 -1.76 -5.64
CA HIS A 414 -14.87 -0.31 -5.78
C HIS A 414 -14.99 0.05 -7.27
N PRO A 415 -16.19 0.44 -7.76
CA PRO A 415 -16.42 0.65 -9.20
C PRO A 415 -15.47 1.67 -9.83
N ARG A 416 -15.09 2.69 -9.06
CA ARG A 416 -14.18 3.77 -9.47
C ARG A 416 -12.70 3.36 -9.46
N ALA A 417 -12.33 2.19 -8.94
CA ALA A 417 -10.94 1.72 -8.92
C ALA A 417 -10.30 1.63 -10.31
N ARG A 418 -11.11 1.49 -11.37
CA ARG A 418 -10.64 1.52 -12.77
C ARG A 418 -10.00 2.85 -13.18
N LEU A 419 -10.33 3.96 -12.51
CA LEU A 419 -9.68 5.26 -12.74
C LEU A 419 -8.17 5.19 -12.49
N ILE A 420 -7.75 4.38 -11.51
CA ILE A 420 -6.34 4.19 -11.19
C ILE A 420 -5.57 3.53 -12.33
N ASP A 421 -6.24 2.73 -13.18
CA ASP A 421 -5.60 2.11 -14.35
C ASP A 421 -5.11 3.17 -15.37
N GLU A 422 -5.72 4.37 -15.39
CA GLU A 422 -5.29 5.49 -16.26
C GLU A 422 -3.91 6.03 -15.86
N ILE A 423 -3.55 5.93 -14.58
CA ILE A 423 -2.27 6.41 -14.03
C ILE A 423 -1.32 5.28 -13.61
N SER A 424 -1.77 4.02 -13.56
CA SER A 424 -0.96 2.93 -12.96
C SER A 424 0.37 2.72 -13.67
N GLY A 425 0.38 2.76 -15.01
CA GLY A 425 1.63 2.60 -15.77
C GLY A 425 2.60 3.77 -15.59
N TRP A 426 2.10 4.96 -15.23
CA TRP A 426 2.91 6.11 -14.86
C TRP A 426 3.46 5.95 -13.43
N LEU A 427 2.59 5.58 -12.47
CA LEU A 427 2.97 5.30 -11.08
C LEU A 427 4.03 4.20 -10.97
N ASP A 428 3.89 3.10 -11.70
CA ASP A 428 4.88 2.02 -11.72
C ASP A 428 6.27 2.48 -12.17
N ARG A 429 6.35 3.50 -13.05
CA ARG A 429 7.64 4.08 -13.48
C ARG A 429 8.17 5.06 -12.44
N LEU A 430 7.31 5.83 -11.79
CA LEU A 430 7.68 6.73 -10.70
C LEU A 430 8.28 5.97 -9.51
N GLU A 431 7.63 4.90 -9.06
CA GLU A 431 8.10 4.08 -7.93
C GLU A 431 9.47 3.43 -8.21
N ARG A 432 9.72 3.04 -9.47
CA ARG A 432 11.02 2.51 -9.88
C ARG A 432 12.12 3.56 -9.78
N GLU A 433 11.86 4.77 -10.24
CA GLU A 433 12.83 5.88 -10.20
C GLU A 433 13.01 6.44 -8.78
N ALA A 434 11.97 6.43 -7.96
CA ALA A 434 11.97 6.99 -6.60
C ALA A 434 12.99 6.31 -5.66
N ARG A 435 13.39 5.07 -5.96
CA ARG A 435 14.39 4.30 -5.18
C ARG A 435 15.77 4.95 -5.15
N ASP A 436 16.15 5.58 -6.25
CA ASP A 436 17.47 6.20 -6.44
C ASP A 436 17.38 7.74 -6.50
N ALA A 437 16.19 8.30 -6.25
CA ALA A 437 15.92 9.72 -6.36
C ALA A 437 16.17 10.49 -5.04
N PRO A 438 16.30 11.82 -5.10
CA PRO A 438 16.33 12.67 -3.90
C PRO A 438 15.07 12.49 -3.03
N ALA A 439 15.23 12.57 -1.71
CA ALA A 439 14.17 12.33 -0.74
C ALA A 439 12.87 13.11 -1.02
N ARG A 440 12.96 14.35 -1.50
CA ARG A 440 11.77 15.16 -1.85
C ARG A 440 10.90 14.52 -2.93
N PHE A 441 11.52 13.87 -3.92
CA PHE A 441 10.79 13.18 -4.98
C PHE A 441 10.22 11.85 -4.46
N SER A 442 10.99 11.08 -3.70
CA SER A 442 10.52 9.83 -3.10
C SER A 442 9.32 10.08 -2.17
N VAL A 443 9.36 11.14 -1.35
CA VAL A 443 8.22 11.53 -0.49
C VAL A 443 6.96 11.88 -1.30
N ALA A 444 7.11 12.55 -2.46
CA ALA A 444 5.98 12.88 -3.31
C ALA A 444 5.37 11.63 -3.98
N VAL A 445 6.21 10.69 -4.40
CA VAL A 445 5.77 9.41 -4.97
C VAL A 445 5.09 8.55 -3.90
N ASP A 446 5.65 8.47 -2.70
CA ASP A 446 5.05 7.75 -1.58
C ASP A 446 3.68 8.33 -1.23
N GLY A 447 3.56 9.66 -1.17
CA GLY A 447 2.27 10.32 -0.93
C GLY A 447 1.22 10.03 -2.00
N LEU A 448 1.63 9.84 -3.27
CA LEU A 448 0.75 9.38 -4.33
C LEU A 448 0.37 7.90 -4.14
N THR A 449 1.33 7.04 -3.83
CA THR A 449 1.10 5.61 -3.57
C THR A 449 0.13 5.42 -2.39
N ASP A 450 0.29 6.17 -1.29
CA ASP A 450 -0.61 6.16 -0.13
C ASP A 450 -2.02 6.63 -0.49
N ALA A 451 -2.14 7.76 -1.21
CA ALA A 451 -3.45 8.27 -1.64
C ALA A 451 -4.18 7.28 -2.55
N VAL A 452 -3.45 6.62 -3.46
CA VAL A 452 -4.01 5.57 -4.34
C VAL A 452 -4.43 4.34 -3.52
N PHE A 453 -3.63 3.93 -2.54
CA PHE A 453 -3.98 2.81 -1.67
C PHE A 453 -5.24 3.09 -0.85
N ASP A 454 -5.39 4.31 -0.33
CA ASP A 454 -6.57 4.71 0.43
C ASP A 454 -7.86 4.67 -0.41
N VAL A 455 -7.86 5.16 -1.65
CA VAL A 455 -9.06 5.08 -2.52
C VAL A 455 -9.38 3.66 -3.00
N LEU A 456 -8.42 2.74 -2.92
CA LEU A 456 -8.62 1.33 -3.30
C LEU A 456 -9.10 0.45 -2.13
N THR A 457 -8.87 0.87 -0.88
CA THR A 457 -9.11 0.05 0.31
C THR A 457 -10.22 0.59 1.21
N ARG A 458 -10.65 1.84 1.00
CA ARG A 458 -11.70 2.51 1.78
C ARG A 458 -12.83 2.99 0.88
N ASP A 459 -13.93 3.44 1.51
CA ASP A 459 -15.10 3.93 0.80
C ASP A 459 -14.80 5.10 -0.15
N ALA A 460 -15.63 5.23 -1.20
CA ALA A 460 -15.41 6.19 -2.28
C ALA A 460 -15.92 7.59 -1.92
N GLU A 461 -15.20 8.30 -1.04
CA GLU A 461 -15.48 9.70 -0.69
C GLU A 461 -14.76 10.68 -1.65
N PRO A 462 -15.40 11.79 -2.07
CA PRO A 462 -14.77 12.80 -2.94
C PRO A 462 -13.43 13.31 -2.41
N ALA A 463 -13.32 13.54 -1.10
CA ALA A 463 -12.11 14.03 -0.46
C ALA A 463 -10.90 13.10 -0.70
N ARG A 464 -11.08 11.77 -0.66
CA ARG A 464 -9.98 10.82 -0.91
C ARG A 464 -9.51 10.86 -2.37
N TRP A 465 -10.44 11.01 -3.31
CA TRP A 465 -10.10 11.19 -4.73
C TRP A 465 -9.39 12.51 -4.98
N GLN A 466 -9.79 13.58 -4.27
CA GLN A 466 -9.06 14.84 -4.30
C GLN A 466 -7.65 14.69 -3.73
N SER A 467 -7.42 13.89 -2.69
CA SER A 467 -6.06 13.59 -2.18
C SER A 467 -5.17 12.95 -3.25
N VAL A 468 -5.71 12.08 -4.10
CA VAL A 468 -4.96 11.54 -5.25
C VAL A 468 -4.60 12.66 -6.23
N LEU A 469 -5.54 13.56 -6.55
CA LEU A 469 -5.28 14.70 -7.44
C LEU A 469 -4.22 15.65 -6.87
N VAL A 470 -4.26 15.91 -5.57
CA VAL A 470 -3.27 16.72 -4.84
C VAL A 470 -1.88 16.07 -4.90
N ALA A 471 -1.81 14.75 -4.66
CA ALA A 471 -0.55 14.01 -4.72
C ALA A 471 0.06 13.97 -6.13
N ILE A 472 -0.77 13.87 -7.17
CA ILE A 472 -0.33 14.01 -8.57
C ILE A 472 0.36 15.37 -8.79
N ASN A 473 -0.25 16.48 -8.32
CA ASN A 473 0.39 17.80 -8.42
C ASN A 473 1.72 17.85 -7.66
N GLY A 474 1.82 17.21 -6.49
CA GLY A 474 3.07 17.10 -5.74
C GLY A 474 4.20 16.45 -6.56
N VAL A 475 3.91 15.34 -7.24
CA VAL A 475 4.85 14.66 -8.14
C VAL A 475 5.22 15.54 -9.34
N GLU A 476 4.24 16.11 -10.03
CA GLU A 476 4.51 16.94 -11.22
C GLU A 476 5.34 18.20 -10.87
N ARG A 477 5.14 18.78 -9.69
CA ARG A 477 5.97 19.89 -9.19
C ARG A 477 7.41 19.46 -8.92
N ALA A 478 7.61 18.28 -8.33
CA ALA A 478 8.95 17.72 -8.14
C ALA A 478 9.61 17.45 -9.50
N GLN A 479 8.85 16.95 -10.48
CA GLN A 479 9.35 16.74 -11.84
C GLN A 479 9.73 18.04 -12.55
N ALA A 480 8.89 19.07 -12.46
CA ALA A 480 9.15 20.39 -13.03
C ALA A 480 10.40 21.07 -12.45
N SER A 481 10.86 20.64 -11.26
CA SER A 481 12.11 21.12 -10.66
C SER A 481 13.39 20.43 -11.21
N GLY A 482 13.26 19.41 -12.06
CA GLY A 482 14.39 18.73 -12.73
C GLY A 482 14.66 17.30 -12.29
N THR A 483 13.86 16.71 -11.40
CA THR A 483 14.00 15.32 -10.95
C THR A 483 13.07 14.40 -11.72
N ALA A 484 13.51 13.23 -12.19
CA ALA A 484 12.64 12.21 -12.80
C ALA A 484 11.71 12.69 -13.95
N PHE A 485 11.99 13.84 -14.56
CA PHE A 485 11.15 14.43 -15.62
C PHE A 485 11.11 13.56 -16.88
N LYS A 486 12.08 12.67 -17.10
CA LYS A 486 12.09 11.72 -18.23
C LYS A 486 10.87 10.79 -18.25
N ILE A 487 10.22 10.57 -17.11
CA ILE A 487 9.00 9.74 -16.99
C ILE A 487 7.79 10.41 -17.65
N GLY A 488 7.82 11.74 -17.77
CA GLY A 488 6.72 12.56 -18.24
C GLY A 488 5.74 12.98 -17.14
N PRO A 489 4.91 14.00 -17.40
CA PRO A 489 3.87 14.47 -16.49
C PRO A 489 2.76 13.44 -16.31
N CYS A 490 1.77 13.75 -15.45
CA CYS A 490 0.58 12.93 -15.30
C CYS A 490 -0.08 12.68 -16.66
N PRO A 491 -0.44 11.43 -16.99
CA PRO A 491 -1.16 11.12 -18.22
C PRO A 491 -2.53 11.82 -18.24
N ARG A 492 -3.17 11.77 -19.40
CA ARG A 492 -4.50 12.36 -19.58
C ARG A 492 -5.53 11.62 -18.73
N LEU A 493 -6.31 12.37 -17.96
CA LEU A 493 -7.35 11.83 -17.07
C LEU A 493 -8.71 11.88 -17.76
N SER A 494 -9.55 10.85 -17.60
CA SER A 494 -10.92 10.84 -18.14
C SER A 494 -11.85 11.78 -17.36
N SER A 495 -13.01 12.11 -17.96
CA SER A 495 -14.03 12.92 -17.29
C SER A 495 -14.63 12.26 -16.04
N LEU A 496 -14.48 10.94 -15.88
CA LEU A 496 -14.99 10.20 -14.73
C LEU A 496 -14.32 10.59 -13.40
N TRP A 497 -13.12 11.16 -13.44
CA TRP A 497 -12.46 11.74 -12.26
C TRP A 497 -13.25 12.89 -11.64
N LEU A 498 -14.02 13.63 -12.44
CA LEU A 498 -14.88 14.72 -11.95
C LEU A 498 -15.99 14.19 -11.04
N ALA A 499 -16.65 13.10 -11.47
CA ALA A 499 -17.68 12.44 -10.69
C ALA A 499 -17.12 11.75 -9.44
N ALA A 500 -15.84 11.37 -9.46
CA ALA A 500 -15.17 10.74 -8.34
C ALA A 500 -14.76 11.73 -7.25
N ALA A 501 -14.24 12.90 -7.65
CA ALA A 501 -13.62 13.87 -6.75
C ALA A 501 -14.49 15.11 -6.44
N GLY A 502 -15.62 15.32 -7.14
CA GLY A 502 -16.47 16.49 -6.93
C GLY A 502 -17.20 16.51 -5.59
N ASP A 503 -17.13 17.64 -4.89
CA ASP A 503 -17.78 17.87 -3.58
C ASP A 503 -18.69 19.11 -3.56
N GLU A 504 -18.96 19.74 -4.71
CA GLU A 504 -19.75 20.98 -4.85
C GLU A 504 -19.27 22.15 -3.97
N SER A 505 -18.03 22.14 -3.50
CA SER A 505 -17.44 23.29 -2.80
C SER A 505 -17.12 24.45 -3.77
N PRO A 506 -17.09 25.71 -3.28
CA PRO A 506 -16.56 26.84 -4.04
C PRO A 506 -15.13 26.58 -4.54
N GLU A 507 -14.29 25.95 -3.70
CA GLU A 507 -12.92 25.57 -4.05
C GLU A 507 -12.89 24.65 -5.27
N TRP A 508 -13.73 23.62 -5.28
CA TRP A 508 -13.80 22.67 -6.38
C TRP A 508 -14.28 23.33 -7.67
N ARG A 509 -15.32 24.19 -7.60
CA ARG A 509 -15.83 24.91 -8.78
C ARG A 509 -14.81 25.90 -9.36
N LEU A 510 -14.09 26.63 -8.52
CA LEU A 510 -13.01 27.51 -8.95
C LEU A 510 -11.82 26.72 -9.53
N ALA A 511 -11.51 25.55 -8.95
CA ALA A 511 -10.50 24.64 -9.49
C ALA A 511 -10.89 24.10 -10.87
N LEU A 512 -12.18 23.81 -11.12
CA LEU A 512 -12.68 23.45 -12.45
C LEU A 512 -12.55 24.59 -13.46
N ALA A 513 -12.89 25.81 -13.05
CA ALA A 513 -12.73 27.01 -13.88
C ALA A 513 -11.26 27.18 -14.30
N LEU A 514 -10.33 27.09 -13.33
CA LEU A 514 -8.90 27.19 -13.58
C LEU A 514 -8.37 26.02 -14.42
N GLY A 515 -8.73 24.78 -14.09
CA GLY A 515 -8.27 23.57 -14.77
C GLY A 515 -8.74 23.48 -16.22
N SER A 516 -9.92 24.03 -16.52
CA SER A 516 -10.46 24.13 -17.88
C SER A 516 -9.98 25.34 -18.66
N ALA A 517 -9.22 26.26 -18.04
CA ALA A 517 -8.85 27.50 -18.70
C ALA A 517 -7.96 27.26 -19.93
N ALA A 518 -8.30 27.90 -21.03
CA ALA A 518 -7.54 27.89 -22.27
C ALA A 518 -7.67 29.22 -23.00
N ARG A 519 -6.80 29.46 -23.99
CA ARG A 519 -6.91 30.65 -24.84
C ARG A 519 -8.26 30.71 -25.57
N ARG A 520 -8.72 29.55 -26.06
CA ARG A 520 -10.02 29.36 -26.72
C ARG A 520 -10.36 27.87 -26.80
N TYR A 521 -11.62 27.58 -27.11
CA TYR A 521 -12.10 26.25 -27.47
C TYR A 521 -12.48 26.19 -28.95
N LYS A 522 -12.15 25.09 -29.63
CA LYS A 522 -12.61 24.78 -30.99
C LYS A 522 -13.14 23.35 -31.02
N GLU A 523 -14.40 23.16 -31.42
CA GLU A 523 -15.04 21.82 -31.43
C GLU A 523 -14.92 21.10 -30.07
N GLY A 524 -15.06 21.85 -28.97
CA GLY A 524 -14.92 21.33 -27.60
C GLY A 524 -13.47 21.02 -27.17
N ARG A 525 -12.46 21.21 -28.03
CA ARG A 525 -11.06 20.99 -27.67
C ARG A 525 -10.39 22.29 -27.22
N PRO A 526 -9.65 22.27 -26.08
CA PRO A 526 -8.90 23.43 -25.65
C PRO A 526 -7.71 23.68 -26.58
N PHE A 527 -7.50 24.93 -26.98
CA PHE A 527 -6.31 25.37 -27.69
C PHE A 527 -5.49 26.28 -26.78
N ASP A 528 -4.18 26.00 -26.65
CA ASP A 528 -3.28 26.76 -25.77
C ASP A 528 -3.83 26.75 -24.32
N SER A 529 -3.92 25.55 -23.73
CA SER A 529 -4.38 25.32 -22.35
C SER A 529 -3.43 25.93 -21.33
N VAL A 530 -3.95 26.36 -20.18
CA VAL A 530 -3.12 26.88 -19.08
C VAL A 530 -2.15 25.87 -18.48
N ARG A 531 -2.25 24.57 -18.82
CA ARG A 531 -1.26 23.55 -18.39
C ARG A 531 0.18 23.92 -18.74
N ALA A 532 0.39 24.58 -19.87
CA ALA A 532 1.73 25.05 -20.29
C ALA A 532 2.30 26.17 -19.40
N HIS A 533 1.47 26.81 -18.57
CA HIS A 533 1.89 27.78 -17.58
C HIS A 533 2.25 27.16 -16.22
N ALA A 534 1.81 25.92 -15.97
CA ALA A 534 2.13 25.17 -14.76
C ALA A 534 3.29 24.20 -14.95
N LEU A 535 3.53 23.70 -16.17
CA LEU A 535 4.54 22.70 -16.48
C LEU A 535 5.29 23.02 -17.78
N PRO A 536 6.62 22.77 -17.87
CA PRO A 536 7.40 22.97 -19.08
C PRO A 536 7.11 21.86 -20.10
N LEU A 537 5.92 21.89 -20.71
CA LEU A 537 5.46 20.85 -21.63
C LEU A 537 6.02 21.04 -23.04
N ASN A 538 6.31 19.93 -23.72
CA ASN A 538 6.68 19.96 -25.13
C ASN A 538 5.45 20.35 -26.00
N PRO A 539 5.50 21.45 -26.78
CA PRO A 539 4.36 21.91 -27.59
C PRO A 539 3.88 20.89 -28.62
N LYS A 540 4.77 19.99 -29.08
CA LYS A 540 4.45 18.94 -30.07
C LYS A 540 4.05 17.62 -29.42
N LYS A 541 4.40 17.40 -28.16
CA LYS A 541 4.21 16.14 -27.42
C LYS A 541 3.80 16.45 -25.98
N SER A 542 2.52 16.77 -25.77
CA SER A 542 1.99 17.18 -24.46
C SER A 542 2.14 16.15 -23.34
N TRP A 543 2.38 14.88 -23.68
CA TRP A 543 2.69 13.79 -22.74
C TRP A 543 4.16 13.78 -22.26
N SER A 544 4.97 14.77 -22.65
CA SER A 544 6.39 14.87 -22.29
C SER A 544 6.79 16.31 -21.95
N TYR A 545 7.84 16.46 -21.13
CA TYR A 545 8.43 17.76 -20.86
C TYR A 545 9.30 18.25 -22.02
N ALA A 546 9.41 19.58 -22.17
CA ALA A 546 10.32 20.23 -23.09
C ALA A 546 11.75 20.15 -22.55
N VAL A 547 12.67 19.67 -23.39
CA VAL A 547 14.07 19.43 -23.03
C VAL A 547 14.95 20.14 -24.05
N GLY A 548 15.99 20.83 -23.57
CA GLY A 548 16.99 21.49 -24.39
C GLY A 548 17.97 20.52 -25.05
N ALA A 549 18.88 21.06 -25.88
CA ALA A 549 19.92 20.26 -26.55
C ALA A 549 20.87 19.56 -25.55
N ASP A 550 21.05 20.15 -24.37
CA ASP A 550 21.85 19.63 -23.26
C ASP A 550 21.14 18.53 -22.44
N LYS A 551 19.97 18.07 -22.89
CA LYS A 551 19.13 17.08 -22.21
C LYS A 551 18.60 17.52 -20.83
N ARG A 552 18.58 18.83 -20.53
CA ARG A 552 17.96 19.41 -19.34
C ARG A 552 16.57 19.98 -19.63
N LEU A 553 15.74 20.11 -18.60
CA LEU A 553 14.46 20.81 -18.71
C LEU A 553 14.67 22.22 -19.27
N LEU A 554 13.89 22.56 -20.29
CA LEU A 554 13.95 23.88 -20.90
C LEU A 554 13.36 24.91 -19.92
N ASN A 555 14.06 26.02 -19.71
CA ASN A 555 13.54 27.16 -18.96
C ASN A 555 12.55 27.95 -19.84
N ASP A 556 11.30 27.49 -19.88
CA ASP A 556 10.24 28.11 -20.67
C ASP A 556 9.61 29.29 -19.92
N SER A 557 9.76 30.50 -20.46
CA SER A 557 9.18 31.75 -19.90
C SER A 557 7.65 31.72 -19.73
N ARG A 558 6.96 30.75 -20.33
CA ARG A 558 5.52 30.54 -20.13
C ARG A 558 5.20 29.91 -18.79
N VAL A 559 6.13 29.16 -18.18
CA VAL A 559 5.93 28.46 -16.91
C VAL A 559 6.06 29.46 -15.77
N VAL A 560 4.92 30.00 -15.35
CA VAL A 560 4.83 31.06 -14.35
C VAL A 560 4.15 30.61 -13.06
N MET A 561 3.41 29.50 -13.09
CA MET A 561 2.75 28.92 -11.92
C MET A 561 3.68 27.93 -11.22
N THR A 562 4.55 28.44 -10.36
CA THR A 562 5.64 27.66 -9.71
C THR A 562 5.19 26.89 -8.47
N GLY A 563 4.01 27.22 -7.93
CA GLY A 563 3.41 26.62 -6.74
C GLY A 563 4.01 27.11 -5.43
N ARG A 564 4.73 28.24 -5.44
CA ARG A 564 5.31 28.82 -4.22
C ARG A 564 4.31 29.65 -3.43
N ASP A 565 3.50 30.43 -4.14
CA ASP A 565 2.42 31.23 -3.58
C ASP A 565 1.26 31.19 -4.60
N PRO A 566 0.10 30.65 -4.22
CA PRO A 566 -1.00 30.42 -5.14
C PRO A 566 -1.62 31.72 -5.66
N VAL A 567 -1.61 32.81 -4.89
CA VAL A 567 -2.11 34.12 -5.35
C VAL A 567 -1.16 34.69 -6.40
N ASN A 568 0.15 34.62 -6.15
CA ASN A 568 1.17 35.05 -7.12
C ASN A 568 1.15 34.23 -8.41
N ASP A 569 0.92 32.91 -8.32
CA ASP A 569 0.79 32.04 -9.48
C ASP A 569 -0.38 32.47 -10.38
N LEU A 570 -1.54 32.80 -9.79
CA LEU A 570 -2.71 33.27 -10.52
C LEU A 570 -2.47 34.64 -11.17
N ILE A 571 -1.87 35.59 -10.45
CA ILE A 571 -1.49 36.91 -11.00
C ILE A 571 -0.52 36.74 -12.17
N SER A 572 0.51 35.90 -11.99
CA SER A 572 1.53 35.67 -13.02
C SER A 572 0.94 34.99 -14.25
N LEU A 573 -0.05 34.12 -14.09
CA LEU A 573 -0.83 33.55 -15.19
C LEU A 573 -1.56 34.64 -15.99
N VAL A 574 -2.27 35.55 -15.31
CA VAL A 574 -2.99 36.66 -15.95
C VAL A 574 -2.03 37.57 -16.71
N ASP A 575 -0.95 38.00 -16.06
CA ASP A 575 0.07 38.85 -16.67
C ASP A 575 0.69 38.17 -17.89
N ARG A 576 1.04 36.88 -17.78
CA ARG A 576 1.62 36.13 -18.89
C ARG A 576 0.65 36.04 -20.08
N ARG A 577 -0.64 35.81 -19.81
CA ARG A 577 -1.68 35.76 -20.87
C ARG A 577 -1.87 37.10 -21.57
N LEU A 578 -1.80 38.22 -20.84
CA LEU A 578 -1.85 39.56 -21.44
C LEU A 578 -0.62 39.85 -22.32
N VAL A 579 0.58 39.45 -21.87
CA VAL A 579 1.80 39.58 -22.67
C VAL A 579 1.69 38.78 -23.96
N GLU A 580 1.25 37.52 -23.90
CA GLU A 580 1.07 36.66 -25.08
C GLU A 580 -0.03 37.15 -26.02
N ALA A 581 -1.10 37.72 -25.48
CA ALA A 581 -2.16 38.36 -26.27
C ALA A 581 -1.62 39.57 -27.03
N SER A 582 -0.89 40.45 -26.34
CA SER A 582 -0.29 41.65 -26.93
C SER A 582 0.73 41.31 -28.02
N GLN A 583 1.56 40.29 -27.83
CA GLN A 583 2.51 39.80 -28.84
C GLN A 583 1.82 39.32 -30.13
N ARG A 584 0.54 38.95 -30.04
CA ARG A 584 -0.29 38.48 -31.15
C ARG A 584 -1.28 39.55 -31.64
N GLY A 585 -1.13 40.80 -31.19
CA GLY A 585 -2.00 41.92 -31.56
C GLY A 585 -3.41 41.90 -30.93
N SER A 586 -3.66 41.02 -29.95
CA SER A 586 -4.95 40.98 -29.24
C SER A 586 -4.92 41.88 -28.01
N ARG A 587 -6.03 42.59 -27.78
CA ARG A 587 -6.24 43.45 -26.60
C ARG A 587 -7.27 42.84 -25.64
N THR A 588 -7.31 41.52 -25.53
CA THR A 588 -8.19 40.80 -24.60
C THR A 588 -7.34 40.03 -23.60
N LEU A 589 -7.92 39.58 -22.48
CA LEU A 589 -7.32 38.56 -21.62
C LEU A 589 -7.86 37.19 -22.06
N PRO A 590 -7.10 36.39 -22.84
CA PRO A 590 -7.63 35.17 -23.43
C PRO A 590 -7.64 34.02 -22.42
N LEU A 591 -8.65 34.03 -21.54
CA LEU A 591 -8.95 32.98 -20.58
C LEU A 591 -10.42 32.58 -20.72
N VAL A 592 -10.66 31.48 -21.42
CA VAL A 592 -11.98 30.90 -21.66
C VAL A 592 -12.06 29.54 -20.97
N ALA A 593 -13.19 29.25 -20.31
CA ALA A 593 -13.46 27.96 -19.68
C ALA A 593 -14.09 26.98 -20.68
N GLN A 594 -14.08 25.69 -20.35
CA GLN A 594 -15.00 24.74 -20.97
C GLN A 594 -16.44 25.18 -20.65
N ASP A 595 -17.38 24.95 -21.58
CA ASP A 595 -18.79 25.24 -21.32
C ASP A 595 -19.27 24.52 -20.04
N GLY A 596 -19.91 25.27 -19.15
CA GLY A 596 -20.31 24.80 -17.81
C GLY A 596 -19.24 24.83 -16.70
N ALA A 597 -17.96 25.07 -17.02
CA ALA A 597 -16.86 25.12 -16.04
C ALA A 597 -16.52 26.54 -15.56
N GLY A 598 -17.09 27.59 -16.17
CA GLY A 598 -16.81 28.97 -15.79
C GLY A 598 -17.18 29.29 -14.33
N ALA A 599 -16.40 30.16 -13.70
CA ALA A 599 -16.62 30.59 -12.32
C ALA A 599 -17.98 31.30 -12.16
N ARG A 600 -18.66 31.02 -11.03
CA ARG A 600 -19.94 31.63 -10.67
C ARG A 600 -19.72 32.93 -9.90
N LEU A 601 -20.74 33.79 -9.86
CA LEU A 601 -20.70 35.05 -9.12
C LEU A 601 -20.47 34.81 -7.62
N ALA A 602 -21.22 33.88 -7.02
CA ALA A 602 -21.07 33.54 -5.60
C ALA A 602 -19.67 33.03 -5.25
N ASP A 603 -19.12 32.13 -6.07
CA ASP A 603 -17.78 31.57 -5.85
C ASP A 603 -16.69 32.66 -5.94
N LEU A 604 -16.84 33.61 -6.88
CA LEU A 604 -15.94 34.75 -7.01
C LEU A 604 -16.11 35.73 -5.84
N SER A 605 -17.32 35.96 -5.35
CA SER A 605 -17.58 36.78 -4.17
C SER A 605 -16.82 36.26 -2.95
N LEU A 606 -16.95 34.96 -2.66
CA LEU A 606 -16.24 34.28 -1.58
C LEU A 606 -14.71 34.35 -1.75
N PHE A 607 -14.22 34.16 -2.99
CA PHE A 607 -12.78 34.28 -3.28
C PHE A 607 -12.24 35.68 -2.97
N LEU A 608 -12.98 36.73 -3.36
CA LEU A 608 -12.60 38.12 -3.14
C LEU A 608 -12.66 38.50 -1.66
N ALA A 609 -13.63 37.97 -0.91
CA ALA A 609 -13.74 38.12 0.54
C ALA A 609 -12.59 37.40 1.30
N GLY A 610 -11.99 36.37 0.69
CA GLY A 610 -10.96 35.54 1.33
C GLY A 610 -11.49 34.34 2.07
N GLU A 611 -12.70 33.91 1.75
CA GLU A 611 -13.38 32.80 2.41
C GLU A 611 -13.12 31.46 1.72
N VAL A 612 -12.25 31.45 0.70
CA VAL A 612 -11.88 30.27 -0.10
C VAL A 612 -10.43 29.87 0.17
N ASP A 613 -10.17 28.57 0.32
CA ASP A 613 -8.80 28.05 0.36
C ASP A 613 -8.13 28.10 -1.03
N VAL A 614 -7.36 29.18 -1.26
CA VAL A 614 -6.68 29.45 -2.54
C VAL A 614 -5.63 28.37 -2.86
N GLU A 615 -4.94 27.82 -1.85
CA GLU A 615 -3.94 26.76 -2.07
C GLU A 615 -4.61 25.49 -2.57
N ARG A 616 -5.76 25.13 -1.99
CA ARG A 616 -6.58 24.00 -2.44
C ARG A 616 -7.10 24.22 -3.87
N VAL A 617 -7.61 25.41 -4.19
CA VAL A 617 -8.09 25.77 -5.55
C VAL A 617 -6.99 25.60 -6.59
N VAL A 618 -5.81 26.18 -6.35
CA VAL A 618 -4.70 26.15 -7.32
C VAL A 618 -4.14 24.73 -7.43
N THR A 619 -3.99 24.01 -6.33
CA THR A 619 -3.49 22.63 -6.32
C THR A 619 -4.39 21.69 -7.12
N LEU A 620 -5.70 21.72 -6.85
CA LEU A 620 -6.67 20.91 -7.60
C LEU A 620 -6.74 21.37 -9.06
N GLY A 621 -6.80 22.68 -9.30
CA GLY A 621 -6.88 23.26 -10.64
C GLY A 621 -5.72 22.82 -11.52
N ARG A 622 -4.48 22.79 -11.00
CA ARG A 622 -3.29 22.30 -11.71
C ARG A 622 -3.43 20.86 -12.17
N THR A 623 -3.93 19.96 -11.32
CA THR A 623 -4.15 18.56 -11.72
C THR A 623 -5.30 18.41 -12.70
N LEU A 624 -6.38 19.20 -12.54
CA LEU A 624 -7.53 19.19 -13.44
C LEU A 624 -7.17 19.68 -14.86
N MET A 625 -6.05 20.39 -15.04
CA MET A 625 -5.49 20.69 -16.38
C MET A 625 -5.12 19.41 -17.16
N ALA A 626 -4.96 18.27 -16.49
CA ALA A 626 -4.68 16.97 -17.12
C ALA A 626 -5.92 16.26 -17.67
N LEU A 627 -7.14 16.75 -17.39
CA LEU A 627 -8.36 16.15 -17.88
C LEU A 627 -8.49 16.20 -19.40
N ASP A 628 -9.15 15.19 -19.96
CA ASP A 628 -9.68 15.22 -21.30
C ASP A 628 -10.89 16.16 -21.41
N TRP A 629 -10.62 17.47 -21.40
CA TRP A 629 -11.66 18.50 -21.54
C TRP A 629 -12.48 18.37 -22.83
N ALA A 630 -11.99 17.68 -23.86
CA ALA A 630 -12.76 17.43 -25.08
C ALA A 630 -13.92 16.44 -24.84
N GLN A 631 -13.78 15.54 -23.88
CA GLN A 631 -14.80 14.56 -23.49
C GLN A 631 -15.64 15.02 -22.28
N VAL A 632 -15.26 16.11 -21.61
CA VAL A 632 -16.01 16.65 -20.48
C VAL A 632 -17.31 17.30 -20.96
N ARG A 633 -18.41 16.96 -20.28
CA ARG A 633 -19.73 17.57 -20.44
C ARG A 633 -20.21 17.98 -19.06
N LEU A 634 -20.53 19.26 -18.91
CA LEU A 634 -20.99 19.85 -17.65
C LEU A 634 -22.36 20.49 -17.86
N PRO A 635 -23.19 20.57 -16.80
CA PRO A 635 -24.40 21.35 -16.86
C PRO A 635 -24.07 22.82 -17.16
N ARG A 636 -24.97 23.48 -17.90
CA ARG A 636 -24.83 24.93 -18.15
C ARG A 636 -24.93 25.69 -16.84
N VAL A 637 -24.12 26.73 -16.71
CA VAL A 637 -24.19 27.66 -15.57
C VAL A 637 -25.49 28.47 -15.71
N SER A 638 -26.39 28.28 -14.75
CA SER A 638 -27.52 29.19 -14.52
C SER A 638 -27.07 30.36 -13.65
N ILE A 639 -27.70 31.52 -13.85
CA ILE A 639 -27.56 32.66 -12.94
C ILE A 639 -28.81 32.72 -12.10
N ASN A 640 -28.63 32.76 -10.79
CA ASN A 640 -29.68 33.12 -9.86
C ASN A 640 -29.49 34.59 -9.45
N VAL A 641 -30.55 35.39 -9.55
CA VAL A 641 -30.51 36.83 -9.28
C VAL A 641 -30.25 37.12 -7.81
N HIS A 642 -30.54 36.15 -6.94
CA HIS A 642 -30.34 36.23 -5.48
C HIS A 642 -28.99 35.71 -5.00
N ASP A 643 -28.13 35.19 -5.88
CA ASP A 643 -26.79 34.73 -5.47
C ASP A 643 -25.91 35.92 -5.09
N ASP A 644 -25.05 35.72 -4.09
CA ASP A 644 -24.01 36.71 -3.73
C ASP A 644 -23.15 37.08 -4.94
N ARG A 645 -22.76 38.35 -5.01
CA ARG A 645 -22.02 38.91 -6.14
C ARG A 645 -20.77 39.64 -5.71
N PRO A 646 -19.72 39.66 -6.56
CA PRO A 646 -18.59 40.54 -6.38
C PRO A 646 -18.98 42.01 -6.26
N ASP A 647 -18.10 42.79 -5.61
CA ASP A 647 -18.18 44.25 -5.57
C ASP A 647 -18.24 44.84 -7.00
N GLU A 648 -19.01 45.92 -7.18
CA GLU A 648 -19.11 46.67 -8.43
C GLU A 648 -17.74 47.09 -8.97
N ALA A 649 -16.83 47.48 -8.07
CA ALA A 649 -15.49 47.84 -8.46
C ALA A 649 -14.74 46.68 -9.11
N TRP A 650 -14.91 45.46 -8.61
CA TRP A 650 -14.32 44.28 -9.22
C TRP A 650 -15.05 43.85 -10.50
N GLU A 651 -16.38 43.93 -10.55
CA GLU A 651 -17.15 43.69 -11.78
C GLU A 651 -16.69 44.64 -12.90
N ALA A 652 -16.42 45.93 -12.59
CA ALA A 652 -15.90 46.90 -13.53
C ALA A 652 -14.52 46.50 -14.10
N LEU A 653 -13.61 46.07 -13.23
CA LEU A 653 -12.29 45.55 -13.62
C LEU A 653 -12.45 44.30 -14.51
N ARG A 654 -13.37 43.40 -14.15
CA ARG A 654 -13.61 42.15 -14.88
C ARG A 654 -14.15 42.37 -16.28
N LEU A 655 -15.09 43.29 -16.46
CA LEU A 655 -15.63 43.68 -17.77
C LEU A 655 -14.54 44.22 -18.70
N CYS A 656 -13.51 44.86 -18.14
CA CYS A 656 -12.35 45.32 -18.90
C CYS A 656 -11.36 44.20 -19.27
N THR A 657 -11.56 42.96 -18.81
CA THR A 657 -10.66 41.82 -19.07
C THR A 657 -11.38 40.63 -19.70
N LEU A 658 -12.46 40.87 -20.44
CA LEU A 658 -13.17 39.77 -21.09
C LEU A 658 -12.39 39.22 -22.30
N PRO A 659 -12.45 37.90 -22.57
CA PRO A 659 -11.88 37.28 -23.76
C PRO A 659 -12.79 37.41 -25.01
N PHE A 660 -13.97 38.00 -24.85
CA PHE A 660 -15.01 38.11 -25.87
C PHE A 660 -15.75 39.45 -25.75
N ASP A 661 -16.48 39.80 -26.80
CA ASP A 661 -17.30 41.01 -26.84
C ASP A 661 -18.54 40.83 -25.95
N ILE A 662 -18.94 41.92 -25.29
CA ILE A 662 -20.14 41.97 -24.45
C ILE A 662 -21.13 42.97 -25.05
N HIS A 663 -22.39 42.55 -25.24
CA HIS A 663 -23.42 43.34 -25.96
C HIS A 663 -22.93 43.94 -27.31
N ARG A 664 -22.10 43.18 -28.05
CA ARG A 664 -21.44 43.58 -29.32
C ARG A 664 -20.41 44.71 -29.19
N GLN A 665 -19.93 44.98 -27.99
CA GLN A 665 -18.86 45.92 -27.72
C GLN A 665 -17.58 45.19 -27.30
N ALA A 666 -16.48 45.52 -27.99
CA ALA A 666 -15.15 45.05 -27.65
C ALA A 666 -14.51 46.00 -26.62
N ILE A 667 -14.38 45.56 -25.38
CA ILE A 667 -13.70 46.33 -24.34
C ILE A 667 -12.22 45.90 -24.29
N ALA A 668 -11.33 46.81 -24.67
CA ALA A 668 -9.90 46.51 -24.68
C ALA A 668 -9.34 46.38 -23.25
N ALA A 669 -8.69 45.25 -22.98
CA ALA A 669 -7.91 45.01 -21.78
C ALA A 669 -6.73 45.97 -21.68
N GLU A 670 -6.53 46.49 -20.47
CA GLU A 670 -5.48 47.45 -20.13
C GLU A 670 -4.48 46.78 -19.16
N PRO A 671 -3.32 46.30 -19.63
CA PRO A 671 -2.36 45.60 -18.78
C PRO A 671 -1.86 46.43 -17.58
N ALA A 672 -1.90 47.76 -17.68
CA ALA A 672 -1.54 48.64 -16.56
C ALA A 672 -2.48 48.49 -15.36
N MET A 673 -3.75 48.13 -15.59
CA MET A 673 -4.73 47.89 -14.54
C MET A 673 -4.35 46.67 -13.69
N VAL A 674 -3.99 45.54 -14.33
CA VAL A 674 -3.57 44.33 -13.62
C VAL A 674 -2.26 44.56 -12.85
N ARG A 675 -1.30 45.27 -13.45
CA ARG A 675 -0.05 45.64 -12.76
C ARG A 675 -0.27 46.51 -11.51
N ARG A 676 -1.22 47.45 -11.56
CA ARG A 676 -1.60 48.28 -10.41
C ARG A 676 -2.24 47.44 -9.30
N LEU A 677 -3.19 46.55 -9.64
CA LEU A 677 -3.78 45.63 -8.67
C LEU A 677 -2.71 44.73 -8.01
N ALA A 678 -1.79 44.17 -8.81
CA ALA A 678 -0.69 43.34 -8.30
C ALA A 678 0.24 44.12 -7.34
N GLY A 679 0.38 45.43 -7.56
CA GLY A 679 1.15 46.35 -6.72
C GLY A 679 0.37 46.97 -5.54
N GLY A 680 -0.91 46.61 -5.33
CA GLY A 680 -1.71 47.12 -4.22
C GLY A 680 -2.52 48.40 -4.50
N ASP A 681 -2.51 48.90 -5.74
CA ASP A 681 -3.19 50.15 -6.13
C ASP A 681 -4.57 49.89 -6.74
N VAL A 682 -5.56 49.66 -5.86
CA VAL A 682 -6.98 49.54 -6.27
C VAL A 682 -7.54 50.84 -6.86
N PRO A 683 -7.35 52.02 -6.25
CA PRO A 683 -7.93 53.26 -6.76
C PRO A 683 -7.50 53.55 -8.20
N GLY A 684 -6.20 53.42 -8.48
CA GLY A 684 -5.67 53.62 -9.82
C GLY A 684 -6.17 52.56 -10.80
N ALA A 685 -6.22 51.29 -10.42
CA ALA A 685 -6.75 50.24 -11.30
C ALA A 685 -8.22 50.47 -11.67
N VAL A 686 -9.05 50.84 -10.69
CA VAL A 686 -10.49 51.10 -10.89
C VAL A 686 -10.71 52.35 -11.73
N GLU A 687 -9.94 53.43 -11.51
CA GLU A 687 -10.01 54.63 -12.35
C GLU A 687 -9.80 54.30 -13.85
N PHE A 688 -8.81 53.45 -14.16
CA PHE A 688 -8.57 52.98 -15.52
C PHE A 688 -9.77 52.19 -16.09
N ALA A 689 -10.35 51.29 -15.30
CA ALA A 689 -11.52 50.52 -15.72
C ALA A 689 -12.73 51.41 -15.97
N LEU A 690 -13.06 52.31 -15.05
CA LEU A 690 -14.21 53.23 -15.19
C LEU A 690 -14.07 54.12 -16.42
N ARG A 691 -12.88 54.65 -16.68
CA ARG A 691 -12.61 55.44 -17.90
C ARG A 691 -12.82 54.61 -19.16
N ARG A 692 -12.37 53.35 -19.17
CA ARG A 692 -12.51 52.44 -20.32
C ARG A 692 -13.97 52.04 -20.56
N LEU A 693 -14.71 51.74 -19.50
CA LEU A 693 -16.13 51.41 -19.57
C LEU A 693 -16.96 52.58 -20.10
N ARG A 694 -16.74 53.80 -19.59
CA ARG A 694 -17.40 55.02 -20.10
C ARG A 694 -17.09 55.27 -21.57
N ALA A 695 -15.84 55.10 -21.98
CA ALA A 695 -15.43 55.22 -23.37
C ALA A 695 -16.07 54.15 -24.28
N SER A 696 -16.54 53.04 -23.70
CA SER A 696 -17.25 51.98 -24.42
C SER A 696 -18.77 52.17 -24.37
N GLY A 697 -19.31 53.11 -23.58
CA GLY A 697 -20.74 53.42 -23.51
C GLY A 697 -21.47 52.94 -22.25
N PHE A 698 -20.76 52.32 -21.31
CA PHE A 698 -21.31 51.92 -20.01
C PHE A 698 -21.41 53.10 -19.03
N ARG A 699 -22.30 52.99 -18.04
CA ARG A 699 -22.55 53.97 -16.98
C ARG A 699 -22.27 53.33 -15.59
N PRO A 700 -20.99 53.23 -15.19
CA PRO A 700 -20.66 52.65 -13.90
C PRO A 700 -21.32 53.39 -12.73
N PRO A 701 -21.98 52.68 -11.79
CA PRO A 701 -22.65 53.27 -10.62
C PRO A 701 -21.68 53.77 -9.53
N LEU A 702 -20.38 53.57 -9.71
CA LEU A 702 -19.33 53.95 -8.77
C LEU A 702 -18.37 55.01 -9.34
N ALA A 703 -17.76 55.78 -8.43
CA ALA A 703 -16.75 56.80 -8.76
C ALA A 703 -15.33 56.38 -8.35
N VAL A 704 -15.17 55.77 -7.19
CA VAL A 704 -13.89 55.37 -6.58
C VAL A 704 -14.11 54.07 -5.82
N ALA A 705 -13.07 53.24 -5.73
CA ALA A 705 -13.02 52.12 -4.81
C ALA A 705 -11.65 52.01 -4.17
N THR A 706 -11.60 51.51 -2.95
CA THR A 706 -10.39 51.35 -2.15
C THR A 706 -10.39 49.97 -1.52
N ALA A 707 -9.24 49.32 -1.48
CA ALA A 707 -9.04 48.10 -0.71
C ALA A 707 -7.59 48.02 -0.22
N ASP A 708 -7.33 47.18 0.77
CA ASP A 708 -5.97 46.93 1.24
C ASP A 708 -5.13 46.18 0.17
N PRO A 709 -3.79 46.21 0.25
CA PRO A 709 -2.93 45.58 -0.74
C PRO A 709 -3.13 44.06 -0.91
N ALA A 710 -3.55 43.33 0.13
CA ALA A 710 -3.81 41.90 0.01
C ALA A 710 -5.11 41.65 -0.77
N THR A 711 -6.16 42.44 -0.51
CA THR A 711 -7.39 42.42 -1.30
C THR A 711 -7.16 42.83 -2.75
N ALA A 712 -6.35 43.87 -3.01
CA ALA A 712 -5.96 44.25 -4.37
C ALA A 712 -5.30 43.10 -5.15
N ARG A 713 -4.41 42.34 -4.50
CA ARG A 713 -3.76 41.17 -5.09
C ARG A 713 -4.73 40.02 -5.32
N ARG A 714 -5.68 39.78 -4.40
CA ARG A 714 -6.78 38.83 -4.62
C ARG A 714 -7.64 39.23 -5.82
N TRP A 715 -7.93 40.52 -5.99
CA TRP A 715 -8.67 41.03 -7.13
C TRP A 715 -7.95 40.76 -8.46
N ALA A 716 -6.62 40.94 -8.51
CA ALA A 716 -5.81 40.55 -9.66
C ALA A 716 -5.83 39.04 -9.90
N ALA A 717 -5.67 38.23 -8.85
CA ALA A 717 -5.68 36.77 -8.94
C ALA A 717 -7.04 36.23 -9.44
N ALA A 718 -8.15 36.84 -9.03
CA ALA A 718 -9.50 36.41 -9.43
C ALA A 718 -9.74 36.53 -10.95
N LEU A 719 -8.97 37.36 -11.66
CA LEU A 719 -9.03 37.46 -13.13
C LEU A 719 -8.54 36.18 -13.83
N ALA A 720 -7.81 35.31 -13.14
CA ALA A 720 -7.35 34.03 -13.66
C ALA A 720 -8.51 33.02 -13.88
N PHE A 721 -9.63 33.17 -13.16
CA PHE A 721 -10.76 32.27 -13.30
C PHE A 721 -11.64 32.72 -14.47
N PRO A 722 -11.78 31.92 -15.54
CA PRO A 722 -12.65 32.27 -16.66
C PRO A 722 -14.13 32.27 -16.22
N ILE A 723 -14.94 33.15 -16.82
CA ILE A 723 -16.40 33.22 -16.61
C ILE A 723 -17.12 32.98 -17.92
N ASN A 724 -18.35 32.50 -17.84
CA ASN A 724 -19.19 32.29 -19.02
C ASN A 724 -19.79 33.62 -19.52
N PRO A 725 -20.12 33.74 -20.82
CA PRO A 725 -20.74 34.96 -21.38
C PRO A 725 -22.01 35.40 -20.65
N VAL A 726 -22.82 34.45 -20.17
CA VAL A 726 -24.05 34.73 -19.41
C VAL A 726 -23.72 35.45 -18.09
N VAL A 727 -22.63 35.06 -17.41
CA VAL A 727 -22.16 35.72 -16.17
C VAL A 727 -21.63 37.12 -16.46
N ALA A 728 -20.87 37.29 -17.54
CA ALA A 728 -20.41 38.60 -17.98
C ALA A 728 -21.57 39.54 -18.35
N ALA A 729 -22.63 39.03 -18.98
CA ALA A 729 -23.83 39.79 -19.31
C ALA A 729 -24.55 40.28 -18.04
N ALA A 730 -24.73 39.40 -17.06
CA ALA A 730 -25.32 39.79 -15.79
C ALA A 730 -24.48 40.83 -15.01
N MET A 731 -23.16 40.87 -15.20
CA MET A 731 -22.31 41.97 -14.72
C MET A 731 -22.60 43.25 -15.51
N ALA A 732 -22.52 43.19 -16.84
CA ALA A 732 -22.71 44.33 -17.73
C ALA A 732 -24.07 45.02 -17.58
N ASP A 733 -25.15 44.27 -17.39
CA ASP A 733 -26.52 44.80 -17.18
C ASP A 733 -26.57 45.83 -16.03
N ARG A 734 -25.77 45.64 -14.97
CA ARG A 734 -25.67 46.56 -13.82
C ARG A 734 -25.04 47.91 -14.20
N PHE A 735 -24.18 47.92 -15.20
CA PHE A 735 -23.48 49.10 -15.70
C PHE A 735 -24.21 49.78 -16.86
N GLU A 736 -25.21 49.12 -17.47
CA GLU A 736 -26.04 49.73 -18.52
C GLU A 736 -27.29 50.40 -17.95
N ASN A 737 -27.95 49.78 -16.96
CA ASN A 737 -29.19 50.25 -16.35
C ASN A 737 -29.11 50.34 -14.81
N PRO A 738 -28.29 51.24 -14.24
CA PRO A 738 -28.09 51.32 -12.79
C PRO A 738 -29.36 51.64 -12.00
N THR A 739 -30.37 52.28 -12.60
CA THR A 739 -31.64 52.69 -11.95
C THR A 739 -32.76 51.63 -11.96
N ALA A 740 -32.60 50.50 -12.68
CA ALA A 740 -33.68 49.53 -12.85
C ALA A 740 -33.88 48.57 -11.66
N ARG A 741 -33.01 48.60 -10.64
CA ARG A 741 -33.03 47.62 -9.52
C ARG A 741 -33.33 48.18 -8.13
N GLU A 742 -33.49 49.49 -7.95
CA GLU A 742 -33.94 50.04 -6.65
C GLU A 742 -35.43 49.78 -6.36
N THR A 743 -36.14 49.03 -7.22
CA THR A 743 -37.59 48.76 -7.10
C THR A 743 -38.00 47.28 -7.25
N ALA A 744 -37.07 46.32 -7.08
CA ALA A 744 -37.40 44.88 -7.14
C ALA A 744 -37.03 44.12 -5.87
#